data_AF-A0A9D4C6K0-F1
#
_entry.id   AF-A0A9D4C6K0-F1
#
_cell.length_a   1.000
_cell.length_b   1.000
_cell.length_c   1.000
_cell.angle_alpha   90.00
_cell.angle_beta   90.00
_cell.angle_gamma   90.00
#
_symmetry.space_group_name_H-M   'P 1'
#
loop_
_entity.id
_entity.type
_entity.pdbx_description
1 polymer ?
#
loop_
_entity_poly.entity_id
_entity_poly.type
_entity_poly.pdbx_seq_one_letter_code
_entity_poly.pdbx_strand_id
1 'polypeptide(L)'
;MSPSGRSGMEDELIIQTCGVVTNVVRITVVMDDEVTVDVDTIEVEVDGTVVVVGVTITVVLEGVVDTVEVVVDGKVVVVGFFVTVVMEGAVDTVEVVVDGTVVVLGVSVTLVVESVVDTLEGVVDGTEVDVGVSVTVVLKGVVDTVEVEVDETEVVVGVSVTVVVEGGIDTVEVVVDGTEVVVGVSVTVVVESVVELVEDGTEFVVGVSVTVVLEGVVDTVDVEVDETMVVVGVSVTVVVEGGIDTVEVVEDGTEVVVEVSVRVVVEGVLDTSEVVVDGTDVVVGVSVRVVVEGVVDTGEVVVDSTEVVVGVSVKVVVEGDVDTVEVVVDGTEVVVGVSVTEVVESVVDTVALVVDGTEVVVGVSVTVVLEDDVDTVEVVVDGTDIVVGVSVRVVAEGVADTVEVVVDTTDVVVGVSVTVVVEGLDDIVEVIVDSTGVVDTVEVVVDGTDVVVEVSVTVVVEGDVDTVEVVVDGTEVVVGVSVTVVVESVVDSVEPVVEGTVVVVGVSVRVVVESVVDTVDVVVDGTDVVVVVSVRVVVEGVVDTVAVVVDSTKVVVGVSVTVVVEGVEDTVEVVVDGTDAVVEVSVTVVVEGDVDTVEVVVDGTEVVVGVSVTEVVESVVDTVALVVDGTEVVGGVSVTVVLEDDVDTVEVVVDGTDIVVGVSVRVVAEGVADTVEVVVDSTDVVVGVSVTVVVEGLVDTVEVIVDSTGVVDTVEVVVDGTDVVVEVSVTVVVEGDVDTVEVVVDGIEVVVGVSVTVIVESVVDSVEPVVEGTKVVIGVSVRVVMKSVVNTVDVVVDGTDVVVGVSVTVVVEGVEDTVEVVVDGTDVVVEVSVTVVLEGDVDTVEVVVDETEVVVGVSVTVVVEGVVDNVEVVVDSTKVVVGVSVTVVVEGVVDTVEVVVDGTEVVVGVSVTVVVEGVVDTVEVVVDSTGVVDTVEVVVVEQMSLLRFLLQS
;
A
#
# COMPACT_ATOMS: atom_id res chain seq x y z
N MET A 1 39.38 -93.69 -2.79
CA MET A 1 38.47 -94.41 -3.70
C MET A 1 37.15 -93.67 -3.63
N SER A 2 36.85 -92.85 -4.65
CA SER A 2 35.46 -92.50 -4.99
C SER A 2 34.70 -93.77 -5.39
N PRO A 3 33.38 -93.84 -5.15
CA PRO A 3 32.37 -93.25 -6.05
C PRO A 3 31.36 -92.37 -5.26
N SER A 4 30.96 -91.15 -5.66
CA SER A 4 30.24 -90.66 -6.86
C SER A 4 28.77 -91.10 -6.96
N GLY A 5 27.86 -90.16 -6.70
CA GLY A 5 26.57 -90.03 -7.38
C GLY A 5 25.36 -90.72 -6.74
N ARG A 6 24.64 -89.98 -5.89
CA ARG A 6 23.18 -89.91 -5.95
C ARG A 6 22.83 -88.44 -6.09
N SER A 7 22.67 -88.04 -7.35
CA SER A 7 22.03 -86.81 -7.81
C SER A 7 20.52 -86.92 -7.58
N GLY A 8 19.87 -85.76 -7.53
CA GLY A 8 18.45 -85.52 -7.23
C GLY A 8 17.47 -86.54 -7.81
N MET A 9 16.52 -86.91 -6.96
CA MET A 9 15.16 -87.10 -7.41
C MET A 9 14.50 -85.77 -7.03
N GLU A 10 14.10 -85.00 -8.03
CA GLU A 10 13.15 -83.91 -7.87
C GLU A 10 11.85 -84.59 -7.38
N ASP A 11 11.50 -84.39 -6.12
CA ASP A 11 10.29 -84.94 -5.52
C ASP A 11 9.15 -83.95 -5.83
N GLU A 12 8.50 -84.12 -6.98
CA GLU A 12 7.38 -83.29 -7.47
C GLU A 12 6.04 -83.89 -6.99
N LEU A 13 5.19 -83.07 -6.33
CA LEU A 13 3.85 -83.47 -5.90
C LEU A 13 2.76 -82.75 -6.72
N ILE A 14 2.26 -83.43 -7.76
CA ILE A 14 1.17 -82.92 -8.61
C ILE A 14 -0.19 -83.45 -8.11
N ILE A 15 -1.13 -82.55 -7.81
CA ILE A 15 -2.53 -82.87 -7.48
C ILE A 15 -3.46 -82.32 -8.58
N GLN A 16 -3.67 -83.12 -9.63
CA GLN A 16 -4.51 -82.71 -10.76
C GLN A 16 -5.97 -83.19 -10.62
N THR A 17 -6.94 -82.32 -10.90
CA THR A 17 -8.37 -82.69 -10.98
C THR A 17 -8.99 -82.32 -12.34
N CYS A 18 -9.17 -83.29 -13.24
CA CYS A 18 -9.75 -83.03 -14.57
C CYS A 18 -11.25 -83.37 -14.65
N GLY A 19 -12.11 -82.43 -15.10
CA GLY A 19 -13.50 -82.73 -15.48
C GLY A 19 -14.50 -81.56 -15.44
N VAL A 20 -15.78 -81.81 -15.73
CA VAL A 20 -16.85 -80.82 -15.49
C VAL A 20 -17.16 -80.80 -13.99
N VAL A 21 -16.69 -79.78 -13.28
CA VAL A 21 -16.82 -79.66 -11.82
C VAL A 21 -17.97 -78.72 -11.45
N THR A 22 -19.19 -79.25 -11.36
CA THR A 22 -20.37 -78.50 -10.92
C THR A 22 -20.62 -78.58 -9.40
N ASN A 23 -19.63 -78.99 -8.60
CA ASN A 23 -19.77 -79.22 -7.16
C ASN A 23 -18.65 -78.52 -6.39
N VAL A 24 -18.92 -78.15 -5.13
CA VAL A 24 -17.92 -77.63 -4.19
C VAL A 24 -16.77 -78.63 -4.05
N VAL A 25 -15.55 -78.23 -4.40
CA VAL A 25 -14.33 -79.03 -4.21
C VAL A 25 -13.58 -78.47 -3.03
N ARG A 26 -13.23 -79.34 -2.07
CA ARG A 26 -12.32 -78.99 -0.97
C ARG A 26 -11.07 -79.84 -1.09
N ILE A 27 -9.94 -79.21 -1.37
CA ILE A 27 -8.62 -79.83 -1.38
C ILE A 27 -7.91 -79.34 -0.11
N THR A 28 -7.38 -80.27 0.68
CA THR A 28 -6.61 -79.93 1.88
C THR A 28 -5.33 -80.75 1.85
N VAL A 29 -4.20 -80.07 1.69
CA VAL A 29 -2.86 -80.64 1.71
C VAL A 29 -2.23 -80.26 3.05
N VAL A 30 -1.82 -81.25 3.84
CA VAL A 30 -1.14 -81.05 5.13
C VAL A 30 0.09 -81.93 5.14
N MET A 31 1.26 -81.33 5.29
CA MET A 31 2.50 -82.01 5.62
C MET A 31 2.80 -81.78 7.12
N ASP A 32 3.27 -82.81 7.83
CA ASP A 32 3.40 -82.84 9.30
C ASP A 32 4.89 -83.04 9.68
N ASP A 33 5.38 -82.26 10.65
CA ASP A 33 6.69 -82.19 11.35
C ASP A 33 7.64 -83.41 11.38
N GLU A 34 7.15 -84.64 11.18
CA GLU A 34 7.97 -85.85 11.36
C GLU A 34 8.85 -86.21 10.15
N VAL A 35 8.78 -85.47 9.03
CA VAL A 35 9.61 -85.72 7.83
C VAL A 35 10.14 -84.41 7.22
N THR A 36 11.43 -84.11 7.43
CA THR A 36 12.17 -83.14 6.61
C THR A 36 12.31 -83.72 5.20
N VAL A 37 11.41 -83.36 4.30
CA VAL A 37 11.54 -83.58 2.85
C VAL A 37 11.85 -82.22 2.24
N ASP A 38 13.00 -82.09 1.60
CA ASP A 38 13.22 -81.00 0.64
C ASP A 38 12.32 -81.35 -0.56
N VAL A 39 11.28 -80.56 -0.79
CA VAL A 39 10.34 -80.73 -1.91
C VAL A 39 10.64 -79.63 -2.90
N ASP A 40 11.05 -79.99 -4.12
CA ASP A 40 11.42 -79.01 -5.14
C ASP A 40 10.16 -78.28 -5.66
N THR A 41 9.03 -78.97 -5.85
CA THR A 41 7.80 -78.35 -6.39
C THR A 41 6.51 -79.02 -5.88
N ILE A 42 5.54 -78.21 -5.49
CA ILE A 42 4.15 -78.63 -5.20
C ILE A 42 3.22 -77.94 -6.18
N GLU A 43 2.53 -78.71 -7.04
CA GLU A 43 1.62 -78.19 -8.06
C GLU A 43 0.18 -78.67 -7.79
N VAL A 44 -0.78 -77.74 -7.73
CA VAL A 44 -2.21 -78.06 -7.61
C VAL A 44 -2.98 -77.50 -8.80
N GLU A 45 -3.22 -78.35 -9.80
CA GLU A 45 -3.88 -78.00 -11.07
C GLU A 45 -5.39 -78.39 -11.05
N VAL A 46 -6.28 -77.42 -11.32
CA VAL A 46 -7.74 -77.64 -11.43
C VAL A 46 -8.26 -77.32 -12.83
N ASP A 47 -8.28 -78.32 -13.71
CA ASP A 47 -8.74 -78.17 -15.10
C ASP A 47 -10.26 -78.35 -15.29
N GLY A 48 -10.96 -77.26 -15.61
CA GLY A 48 -12.41 -77.24 -15.84
C GLY A 48 -12.82 -76.95 -17.29
N THR A 49 -13.68 -77.77 -17.90
CA THR A 49 -14.11 -77.54 -19.31
C THR A 49 -15.28 -76.56 -19.48
N VAL A 50 -16.02 -76.20 -18.42
CA VAL A 50 -17.26 -75.40 -18.56
C VAL A 50 -17.59 -74.47 -17.37
N VAL A 51 -17.53 -74.92 -16.12
CA VAL A 51 -17.78 -74.05 -14.93
C VAL A 51 -17.07 -74.67 -13.74
N VAL A 52 -16.34 -73.87 -12.95
CA VAL A 52 -15.78 -74.23 -11.64
C VAL A 52 -16.54 -73.44 -10.57
N VAL A 53 -17.19 -74.13 -9.62
CA VAL A 53 -17.98 -73.46 -8.55
C VAL A 53 -17.58 -73.96 -7.18
N GLY A 54 -17.20 -73.04 -6.28
CA GLY A 54 -17.02 -73.32 -4.86
C GLY A 54 -15.77 -74.16 -4.57
N VAL A 55 -14.60 -73.74 -5.05
CA VAL A 55 -13.36 -74.44 -4.76
C VAL A 55 -12.69 -73.82 -3.53
N THR A 56 -12.32 -74.66 -2.57
CA THR A 56 -11.51 -74.26 -1.43
C THR A 56 -10.25 -75.11 -1.40
N ILE A 57 -9.09 -74.49 -1.60
CA ILE A 57 -7.78 -75.12 -1.49
C ILE A 57 -7.16 -74.64 -0.19
N THR A 58 -6.73 -75.56 0.66
CA THR A 58 -5.94 -75.24 1.86
C THR A 58 -4.64 -76.02 1.81
N VAL A 59 -3.52 -75.32 1.74
CA VAL A 59 -2.17 -75.89 1.75
C VAL A 59 -1.52 -75.50 3.08
N VAL A 60 -1.10 -76.48 3.88
CA VAL A 60 -0.36 -76.26 5.13
C VAL A 60 0.97 -77.01 5.03
N LEU A 61 2.08 -76.26 5.05
CA LEU A 61 3.44 -76.80 4.91
C LEU A 61 4.32 -76.42 6.09
N GLU A 62 5.12 -77.37 6.55
CA GLU A 62 6.16 -77.22 7.58
C GLU A 62 7.46 -77.75 6.94
N GLY A 63 8.45 -76.89 6.61
CA GLY A 63 9.70 -77.33 5.95
C GLY A 63 10.37 -76.30 5.03
N VAL A 64 11.37 -76.73 4.25
CA VAL A 64 11.99 -75.94 3.17
C VAL A 64 11.44 -76.43 1.83
N VAL A 65 10.91 -75.52 1.00
CA VAL A 65 10.31 -75.83 -0.30
C VAL A 65 10.87 -74.87 -1.35
N ASP A 66 11.34 -75.34 -2.50
CA ASP A 66 11.85 -74.40 -3.51
C ASP A 66 10.67 -73.67 -4.18
N THR A 67 9.63 -74.39 -4.63
CA THR A 67 8.47 -73.76 -5.31
C THR A 67 7.12 -74.34 -4.87
N VAL A 68 6.14 -73.47 -4.62
CA VAL A 68 4.72 -73.83 -4.42
C VAL A 68 3.88 -73.15 -5.48
N GLU A 69 3.28 -73.92 -6.38
CA GLU A 69 2.50 -73.42 -7.51
C GLU A 69 1.03 -73.92 -7.41
N VAL A 70 0.06 -73.01 -7.44
CA VAL A 70 -1.37 -73.32 -7.44
C VAL A 70 -2.02 -72.72 -8.67
N VAL A 71 -2.25 -73.54 -9.69
CA VAL A 71 -2.83 -73.12 -10.98
C VAL A 71 -4.28 -73.58 -11.11
N VAL A 72 -5.17 -72.66 -11.46
CA VAL A 72 -6.56 -72.98 -11.81
C VAL A 72 -6.89 -72.46 -13.19
N ASP A 73 -6.95 -73.36 -14.18
CA ASP A 73 -7.39 -73.07 -15.56
C ASP A 73 -8.88 -73.44 -15.75
N GLY A 74 -9.71 -72.41 -15.96
CA GLY A 74 -11.13 -72.52 -16.23
C GLY A 74 -11.54 -71.97 -17.59
N LYS A 75 -11.95 -72.84 -18.53
CA LYS A 75 -12.36 -72.42 -19.89
C LYS A 75 -13.53 -71.45 -20.05
N VAL A 76 -14.33 -71.19 -19.00
CA VAL A 76 -15.53 -70.35 -19.15
C VAL A 76 -15.91 -69.56 -17.88
N VAL A 77 -16.11 -70.17 -16.71
CA VAL A 77 -16.54 -69.40 -15.52
C VAL A 77 -15.98 -70.02 -14.24
N VAL A 78 -15.33 -69.20 -13.40
CA VAL A 78 -14.91 -69.51 -12.04
C VAL A 78 -15.79 -68.74 -11.05
N VAL A 79 -16.44 -69.42 -10.10
CA VAL A 79 -17.32 -68.76 -9.08
C VAL A 79 -17.02 -69.27 -7.68
N GLY A 80 -16.63 -68.38 -6.76
CA GLY A 80 -16.43 -68.66 -5.34
C GLY A 80 -15.19 -69.52 -5.09
N PHE A 81 -14.01 -68.92 -5.30
CA PHE A 81 -12.71 -69.55 -5.17
C PHE A 81 -12.00 -69.07 -3.90
N PHE A 82 -11.49 -70.00 -3.11
CA PHE A 82 -10.84 -69.72 -1.82
C PHE A 82 -9.53 -70.50 -1.73
N VAL A 83 -8.38 -69.84 -1.85
CA VAL A 83 -7.06 -70.44 -1.59
C VAL A 83 -6.58 -69.96 -0.24
N THR A 84 -6.10 -70.88 0.58
CA THR A 84 -5.40 -70.56 1.82
C THR A 84 -4.10 -71.34 1.86
N VAL A 85 -2.96 -70.67 1.78
CA VAL A 85 -1.64 -71.27 1.95
C VAL A 85 -1.09 -70.81 3.29
N VAL A 86 -0.71 -71.75 4.16
CA VAL A 86 -0.08 -71.49 5.46
C VAL A 86 1.25 -72.22 5.50
N MET A 87 2.36 -71.51 5.71
CA MET A 87 3.71 -72.06 5.66
C MET A 87 4.52 -71.68 6.90
N GLU A 88 5.06 -72.68 7.60
CA GLU A 88 5.91 -72.50 8.79
C GLU A 88 7.41 -72.82 8.49
N GLY A 89 7.92 -72.50 7.29
CA GLY A 89 9.32 -72.70 6.92
C GLY A 89 9.75 -71.97 5.62
N ALA A 90 11.01 -72.06 5.22
CA ALA A 90 11.59 -71.22 4.15
C ALA A 90 11.15 -71.66 2.75
N VAL A 91 10.83 -70.71 1.87
CA VAL A 91 10.36 -70.99 0.51
C VAL A 91 11.03 -70.07 -0.50
N ASP A 92 11.56 -70.56 -1.61
CA ASP A 92 12.14 -69.65 -2.62
C ASP A 92 11.01 -68.96 -3.41
N THR A 93 10.01 -69.69 -3.91
CA THR A 93 8.91 -69.09 -4.71
C THR A 93 7.52 -69.64 -4.36
N VAL A 94 6.53 -68.76 -4.24
CA VAL A 94 5.11 -69.12 -4.08
C VAL A 94 4.30 -68.44 -5.17
N GLU A 95 3.70 -69.22 -6.07
CA GLU A 95 2.94 -68.73 -7.21
C GLU A 95 1.48 -69.22 -7.11
N VAL A 96 0.51 -68.32 -7.18
CA VAL A 96 -0.92 -68.67 -7.26
C VAL A 96 -1.50 -68.04 -8.52
N VAL A 97 -1.81 -68.86 -9.51
CA VAL A 97 -2.37 -68.41 -10.80
C VAL A 97 -3.83 -68.85 -10.92
N VAL A 98 -4.72 -67.91 -11.16
CA VAL A 98 -6.12 -68.17 -11.49
C VAL A 98 -6.39 -67.65 -12.90
N ASP A 99 -6.46 -68.56 -13.88
CA ASP A 99 -6.74 -68.24 -15.30
C ASP A 99 -8.18 -68.61 -15.68
N GLY A 100 -8.96 -67.63 -16.15
CA GLY A 100 -10.32 -67.78 -16.61
C GLY A 100 -10.58 -67.19 -17.99
N THR A 101 -11.02 -68.00 -18.96
CA THR A 101 -11.27 -67.52 -20.34
C THR A 101 -12.54 -66.66 -20.54
N VAL A 102 -13.32 -66.33 -19.50
CA VAL A 102 -14.50 -65.44 -19.67
C VAL A 102 -14.86 -64.69 -18.38
N VAL A 103 -15.13 -65.36 -17.24
CA VAL A 103 -15.59 -64.67 -16.02
C VAL A 103 -15.03 -65.30 -14.74
N VAL A 104 -14.43 -64.48 -13.87
CA VAL A 104 -14.00 -64.84 -12.52
C VAL A 104 -14.85 -64.08 -11.48
N LEU A 105 -15.55 -64.80 -10.60
CA LEU A 105 -16.41 -64.22 -9.55
C LEU A 105 -16.03 -64.71 -8.16
N GLY A 106 -15.67 -63.81 -7.26
CA GLY A 106 -15.47 -64.10 -5.84
C GLY A 106 -14.24 -64.96 -5.58
N VAL A 107 -13.07 -64.45 -5.95
CA VAL A 107 -11.76 -65.05 -5.65
C VAL A 107 -11.27 -64.50 -4.31
N SER A 108 -10.76 -65.39 -3.47
CA SER A 108 -10.06 -65.03 -2.26
C SER A 108 -8.80 -65.87 -2.12
N VAL A 109 -7.65 -65.22 -2.03
CA VAL A 109 -6.35 -65.83 -1.81
C VAL A 109 -5.86 -65.35 -0.45
N THR A 110 -5.50 -66.28 0.44
CA THR A 110 -4.93 -65.96 1.75
C THR A 110 -3.61 -66.69 1.89
N LEU A 111 -2.51 -65.95 1.96
CA LEU A 111 -1.16 -66.46 2.13
C LEU A 111 -0.68 -66.08 3.53
N VAL A 112 -0.26 -67.05 4.33
CA VAL A 112 0.30 -66.83 5.66
C VAL A 112 1.65 -67.53 5.73
N VAL A 113 2.75 -66.79 5.81
CA VAL A 113 4.10 -67.36 5.85
C VAL A 113 4.85 -66.89 7.08
N GLU A 114 5.39 -67.81 7.88
CA GLU A 114 6.13 -67.53 9.12
C GLU A 114 7.65 -67.75 8.98
N SER A 115 8.26 -67.41 7.84
CA SER A 115 9.69 -67.64 7.56
C SER A 115 10.23 -66.78 6.40
N VAL A 116 11.47 -67.03 5.95
CA VAL A 116 12.13 -66.38 4.80
C VAL A 116 11.50 -66.82 3.47
N VAL A 117 11.16 -65.87 2.60
CA VAL A 117 10.65 -66.10 1.24
C VAL A 117 11.44 -65.28 0.23
N ASP A 118 11.90 -65.83 -0.91
CA ASP A 118 12.55 -64.97 -1.91
C ASP A 118 11.46 -64.23 -2.74
N THR A 119 10.52 -64.94 -3.36
CA THR A 119 9.46 -64.33 -4.18
C THR A 119 8.08 -64.91 -3.87
N LEU A 120 7.07 -64.04 -3.74
CA LEU A 120 5.67 -64.41 -3.64
C LEU A 120 4.92 -63.73 -4.78
N GLU A 121 4.25 -64.50 -5.62
CA GLU A 121 3.56 -64.05 -6.83
C GLU A 121 2.10 -64.55 -6.80
N GLY A 122 1.15 -63.65 -6.99
CA GLY A 122 -0.27 -63.97 -7.08
C GLY A 122 -0.89 -63.34 -8.31
N VAL A 123 -1.19 -64.17 -9.32
CA VAL A 123 -1.74 -63.74 -10.61
C VAL A 123 -3.21 -64.15 -10.72
N VAL A 124 -4.09 -63.18 -10.98
CA VAL A 124 -5.48 -63.41 -11.37
C VAL A 124 -5.68 -62.89 -12.79
N ASP A 125 -5.89 -63.78 -13.74
CA ASP A 125 -6.02 -63.49 -15.16
C ASP A 125 -7.42 -63.90 -15.66
N GLY A 126 -8.18 -62.93 -16.17
CA GLY A 126 -9.52 -63.14 -16.67
C GLY A 126 -9.78 -62.40 -17.99
N THR A 127 -10.06 -63.10 -19.09
CA THR A 127 -10.11 -62.40 -20.40
C THR A 127 -11.30 -61.45 -20.64
N GLU A 128 -12.34 -61.40 -19.79
CA GLU A 128 -13.46 -60.44 -19.96
C GLU A 128 -13.88 -59.75 -18.65
N VAL A 129 -14.21 -60.50 -17.58
CA VAL A 129 -14.80 -59.89 -16.36
C VAL A 129 -14.36 -60.55 -15.05
N ASP A 130 -13.79 -59.73 -14.16
CA ASP A 130 -13.38 -60.10 -12.81
C ASP A 130 -14.16 -59.33 -11.75
N VAL A 131 -14.84 -60.05 -10.83
CA VAL A 131 -15.64 -59.43 -9.77
C VAL A 131 -15.36 -60.03 -8.41
N GLY A 132 -14.95 -59.20 -7.46
CA GLY A 132 -14.77 -59.58 -6.05
C GLY A 132 -13.51 -60.41 -5.84
N VAL A 133 -12.36 -59.87 -6.25
CA VAL A 133 -11.04 -60.44 -5.99
C VAL A 133 -10.56 -59.94 -4.63
N SER A 134 -10.07 -60.85 -3.79
CA SER A 134 -9.50 -60.52 -2.49
C SER A 134 -8.20 -61.26 -2.27
N VAL A 135 -7.10 -60.55 -2.11
CA VAL A 135 -5.78 -61.13 -1.83
C VAL A 135 -5.36 -60.67 -0.45
N THR A 136 -5.00 -61.60 0.43
CA THR A 136 -4.52 -61.30 1.78
C THR A 136 -3.22 -62.03 2.00
N VAL A 137 -2.12 -61.29 2.11
CA VAL A 137 -0.77 -61.79 2.36
C VAL A 137 -0.36 -61.37 3.77
N VAL A 138 -0.01 -62.33 4.63
CA VAL A 138 0.47 -62.09 6.00
C VAL A 138 1.81 -62.80 6.17
N LEU A 139 2.89 -62.05 6.27
CA LEU A 139 4.25 -62.56 6.35
C LEU A 139 4.86 -62.22 7.71
N LYS A 140 5.63 -63.15 8.27
CA LYS A 140 6.45 -62.97 9.46
C LYS A 140 7.85 -63.49 9.19
N GLY A 141 8.77 -62.64 8.71
CA GLY A 141 10.05 -63.10 8.20
C GLY A 141 10.80 -62.06 7.37
N VAL A 142 11.75 -62.51 6.54
CA VAL A 142 12.42 -61.67 5.54
C VAL A 142 11.91 -62.09 4.18
N VAL A 143 11.42 -61.15 3.37
CA VAL A 143 10.92 -61.43 2.01
C VAL A 143 11.65 -60.56 1.00
N ASP A 144 12.15 -61.08 -0.11
CA ASP A 144 12.75 -60.18 -1.11
C ASP A 144 11.61 -59.46 -1.87
N THR A 145 10.68 -60.19 -2.50
CA THR A 145 9.62 -59.58 -3.33
C THR A 145 8.22 -60.18 -3.12
N VAL A 146 7.19 -59.33 -3.08
CA VAL A 146 5.77 -59.71 -3.13
C VAL A 146 5.11 -59.04 -4.32
N GLU A 147 4.68 -59.80 -5.32
CA GLU A 147 3.98 -59.36 -6.52
C GLU A 147 2.51 -59.86 -6.49
N VAL A 148 1.56 -58.96 -6.68
CA VAL A 148 0.14 -59.28 -6.84
C VAL A 148 -0.38 -58.64 -8.11
N GLU A 149 -0.66 -59.45 -9.12
CA GLU A 149 -1.13 -58.99 -10.44
C GLU A 149 -2.59 -59.41 -10.67
N VAL A 150 -3.41 -58.47 -11.12
CA VAL A 150 -4.74 -58.72 -11.71
C VAL A 150 -4.70 -58.16 -13.12
N ASP A 151 -4.63 -59.02 -14.14
CA ASP A 151 -4.21 -58.64 -15.51
C ASP A 151 -5.18 -59.17 -16.61
N GLU A 152 -5.10 -58.56 -17.81
CA GLU A 152 -5.73 -58.88 -19.10
C GLU A 152 -7.27 -58.86 -19.16
N THR A 153 -7.95 -58.15 -18.25
CA THR A 153 -9.43 -58.11 -18.19
C THR A 153 -10.04 -56.89 -18.91
N GLU A 154 -11.25 -57.03 -19.49
CA GLU A 154 -12.02 -55.85 -19.96
C GLU A 154 -12.62 -55.09 -18.76
N VAL A 155 -13.10 -55.81 -17.74
CA VAL A 155 -13.79 -55.20 -16.58
C VAL A 155 -13.38 -55.82 -15.24
N VAL A 156 -12.81 -55.01 -14.36
CA VAL A 156 -12.47 -55.34 -12.96
C VAL A 156 -13.43 -54.65 -11.99
N VAL A 157 -14.05 -55.40 -11.07
CA VAL A 157 -14.94 -54.82 -10.04
C VAL A 157 -14.68 -55.40 -8.65
N GLY A 158 -14.27 -54.56 -7.70
CA GLY A 158 -14.16 -54.93 -6.30
C GLY A 158 -12.92 -55.76 -6.00
N VAL A 159 -11.75 -55.16 -6.20
CA VAL A 159 -10.44 -55.74 -5.83
C VAL A 159 -10.08 -55.28 -4.42
N SER A 160 -9.63 -56.21 -3.59
CA SER A 160 -9.13 -55.91 -2.25
C SER A 160 -7.81 -56.64 -2.00
N VAL A 161 -6.70 -55.92 -1.95
CA VAL A 161 -5.38 -56.46 -1.65
C VAL A 161 -4.98 -56.01 -0.25
N THR A 162 -4.54 -56.94 0.59
CA THR A 162 -4.04 -56.64 1.93
C THR A 162 -2.72 -57.37 2.13
N VAL A 163 -1.62 -56.64 2.22
CA VAL A 163 -0.29 -57.16 2.48
C VAL A 163 0.15 -56.69 3.87
N VAL A 164 0.49 -57.62 4.75
CA VAL A 164 0.99 -57.32 6.10
C VAL A 164 2.28 -58.10 6.32
N VAL A 165 3.40 -57.41 6.45
CA VAL A 165 4.72 -58.03 6.67
C VAL A 165 5.26 -57.58 8.03
N GLU A 166 5.41 -58.53 8.95
CA GLU A 166 6.15 -58.34 10.20
C GLU A 166 7.61 -58.82 9.99
N GLY A 167 8.46 -57.94 9.46
CA GLY A 167 9.88 -58.15 9.21
C GLY A 167 10.39 -57.44 7.94
N GLY A 168 11.64 -57.69 7.53
CA GLY A 168 12.24 -56.98 6.40
C GLY A 168 11.70 -57.45 5.05
N ILE A 169 11.25 -56.53 4.21
CA ILE A 169 10.93 -56.79 2.80
C ILE A 169 11.90 -56.02 1.88
N ASP A 170 12.17 -56.44 0.65
CA ASP A 170 12.90 -55.57 -0.30
C ASP A 170 11.92 -54.82 -1.21
N THR A 171 10.88 -55.47 -1.76
CA THR A 171 9.84 -54.83 -2.59
C THR A 171 8.44 -55.45 -2.41
N VAL A 172 7.39 -54.63 -2.47
CA VAL A 172 5.99 -55.04 -2.65
C VAL A 172 5.48 -54.37 -3.91
N GLU A 173 5.02 -55.15 -4.88
CA GLU A 173 4.43 -54.70 -6.14
C GLU A 173 2.97 -55.18 -6.21
N VAL A 174 2.03 -54.27 -6.48
CA VAL A 174 0.63 -54.63 -6.75
C VAL A 174 0.22 -53.97 -8.05
N VAL A 175 -0.12 -54.80 -9.04
CA VAL A 175 -0.57 -54.37 -10.35
C VAL A 175 -2.03 -54.73 -10.56
N VAL A 176 -2.83 -53.76 -10.98
CA VAL A 176 -4.22 -53.99 -11.41
C VAL A 176 -4.39 -53.38 -12.79
N ASP A 177 -4.42 -54.22 -13.84
CA ASP A 177 -4.63 -53.80 -15.23
C ASP A 177 -6.04 -54.22 -15.70
N GLY A 178 -6.74 -53.28 -16.34
CA GLY A 178 -8.06 -53.48 -16.89
C GLY A 178 -8.30 -52.65 -18.16
N THR A 179 -8.25 -53.30 -19.32
CA THR A 179 -8.33 -52.66 -20.64
C THR A 179 -9.55 -51.76 -20.93
N GLU A 180 -10.66 -51.84 -20.18
CA GLU A 180 -11.79 -50.90 -20.33
C GLU A 180 -12.22 -50.24 -18.99
N VAL A 181 -12.51 -51.00 -17.93
CA VAL A 181 -13.14 -50.45 -16.71
C VAL A 181 -12.65 -51.11 -15.42
N VAL A 182 -12.17 -50.29 -14.47
CA VAL A 182 -11.83 -50.69 -13.10
C VAL A 182 -12.73 -49.97 -12.08
N VAL A 183 -13.40 -50.72 -11.19
CA VAL A 183 -14.29 -50.15 -10.15
C VAL A 183 -14.03 -50.75 -8.78
N GLY A 184 -13.66 -49.91 -7.80
CA GLY A 184 -13.60 -50.30 -6.40
C GLY A 184 -12.35 -51.12 -6.06
N VAL A 185 -11.18 -50.50 -6.19
CA VAL A 185 -9.89 -51.08 -5.80
C VAL A 185 -9.56 -50.61 -4.38
N SER A 186 -9.14 -51.54 -3.53
CA SER A 186 -8.68 -51.24 -2.17
C SER A 186 -7.39 -51.99 -1.89
N VAL A 187 -6.30 -51.26 -1.74
CA VAL A 187 -4.98 -51.81 -1.42
C VAL A 187 -4.58 -51.35 -0.03
N THR A 188 -4.17 -52.28 0.82
CA THR A 188 -3.64 -51.98 2.15
C THR A 188 -2.31 -52.69 2.33
N VAL A 189 -1.23 -51.94 2.48
CA VAL A 189 0.13 -52.45 2.67
C VAL A 189 0.63 -51.98 4.04
N VAL A 190 1.09 -52.92 4.87
CA VAL A 190 1.71 -52.65 6.16
C VAL A 190 3.03 -53.40 6.22
N VAL A 191 4.15 -52.70 6.03
CA VAL A 191 5.49 -53.32 5.92
C VAL A 191 6.58 -52.48 6.59
N GLU A 192 7.79 -53.04 6.74
CA GLU A 192 8.96 -52.34 7.29
C GLU A 192 9.94 -51.82 6.21
N SER A 193 9.59 -51.89 4.91
CA SER A 193 10.48 -51.52 3.78
C SER A 193 9.72 -51.04 2.50
N VAL A 194 10.38 -51.03 1.32
CA VAL A 194 9.93 -50.43 0.03
C VAL A 194 8.61 -51.02 -0.49
N VAL A 195 7.78 -50.14 -1.09
CA VAL A 195 6.49 -50.47 -1.71
C VAL A 195 6.35 -49.71 -3.02
N GLU A 196 6.06 -50.42 -4.11
CA GLU A 196 5.77 -49.91 -5.45
C GLU A 196 4.35 -50.36 -5.82
N LEU A 197 3.45 -49.44 -6.17
CA LEU A 197 2.07 -49.76 -6.56
C LEU A 197 1.79 -49.11 -7.90
N VAL A 198 1.47 -49.93 -8.91
CA VAL A 198 1.27 -49.49 -10.29
C VAL A 198 -0.12 -49.93 -10.75
N GLU A 199 -1.00 -48.99 -11.06
CA GLU A 199 -2.22 -49.25 -11.84
C GLU A 199 -1.98 -48.76 -13.28
N ASP A 200 -1.93 -49.67 -14.25
CA ASP A 200 -1.64 -49.38 -15.67
C ASP A 200 -2.83 -49.80 -16.55
N GLY A 201 -3.12 -49.04 -17.63
CA GLY A 201 -3.84 -49.53 -18.80
C GLY A 201 -5.39 -49.54 -18.83
N THR A 202 -6.11 -48.45 -18.50
CA THR A 202 -7.60 -48.48 -18.46
C THR A 202 -8.34 -47.30 -19.10
N GLU A 203 -9.54 -47.48 -19.68
CA GLU A 203 -10.35 -46.33 -20.17
C GLU A 203 -11.07 -45.58 -19.02
N PHE A 204 -11.44 -46.27 -17.94
CA PHE A 204 -12.21 -45.71 -16.81
C PHE A 204 -11.85 -46.33 -15.45
N VAL A 205 -11.45 -45.50 -14.48
CA VAL A 205 -11.19 -45.89 -13.08
C VAL A 205 -12.18 -45.22 -12.14
N VAL A 206 -12.82 -45.99 -11.25
CA VAL A 206 -13.75 -45.45 -10.25
C VAL A 206 -13.53 -46.07 -8.86
N GLY A 207 -13.12 -45.26 -7.90
CA GLY A 207 -13.05 -45.62 -6.49
C GLY A 207 -11.81 -46.45 -6.16
N VAL A 208 -10.64 -45.80 -6.16
CA VAL A 208 -9.36 -46.39 -5.74
C VAL A 208 -9.04 -45.93 -4.33
N SER A 209 -8.64 -46.86 -3.47
CA SER A 209 -8.22 -46.56 -2.10
C SER A 209 -6.95 -47.29 -1.76
N VAL A 210 -5.87 -46.54 -1.56
CA VAL A 210 -4.54 -47.06 -1.21
C VAL A 210 -4.20 -46.63 0.20
N THR A 211 -3.78 -47.56 1.04
CA THR A 211 -3.29 -47.26 2.39
C THR A 211 -1.96 -47.97 2.60
N VAL A 212 -0.90 -47.20 2.76
CA VAL A 212 0.47 -47.68 3.02
C VAL A 212 0.86 -47.24 4.43
N VAL A 213 1.30 -48.18 5.27
CA VAL A 213 1.81 -47.91 6.63
C VAL A 213 3.19 -48.54 6.76
N LEU A 214 4.19 -47.71 7.00
CA LEU A 214 5.59 -48.09 7.06
C LEU A 214 6.21 -47.77 8.41
N GLU A 215 7.02 -48.68 8.94
CA GLU A 215 7.88 -48.44 10.11
C GLU A 215 9.33 -48.76 9.72
N GLY A 216 10.26 -47.82 9.80
CA GLY A 216 11.69 -48.07 9.53
C GLY A 216 12.39 -47.08 8.61
N VAL A 217 13.41 -47.55 7.88
CA VAL A 217 14.08 -46.77 6.83
C VAL A 217 13.64 -47.34 5.49
N VAL A 218 12.98 -46.53 4.68
CA VAL A 218 12.39 -46.89 3.38
C VAL A 218 13.19 -46.14 2.29
N ASP A 219 13.43 -46.79 1.15
CA ASP A 219 13.96 -46.09 -0.04
C ASP A 219 12.81 -45.29 -0.67
N THR A 220 11.88 -45.97 -1.36
CA THR A 220 10.82 -45.30 -2.12
C THR A 220 9.41 -45.82 -1.77
N VAL A 221 8.41 -44.95 -1.95
CA VAL A 221 6.98 -45.30 -1.95
C VAL A 221 6.36 -44.65 -3.17
N ASP A 222 6.05 -45.46 -4.17
CA ASP A 222 5.53 -44.97 -5.44
C ASP A 222 4.10 -45.50 -5.62
N VAL A 223 3.14 -44.59 -5.79
CA VAL A 223 1.74 -44.90 -6.08
C VAL A 223 1.36 -44.20 -7.37
N GLU A 224 1.27 -44.98 -8.44
CA GLU A 224 0.97 -44.48 -9.77
C GLU A 224 -0.40 -44.98 -10.26
N VAL A 225 -1.20 -44.07 -10.79
CA VAL A 225 -2.42 -44.36 -11.56
C VAL A 225 -2.25 -43.68 -12.93
N ASP A 226 -1.92 -44.45 -13.96
CA ASP A 226 -1.48 -43.94 -15.27
C ASP A 226 -2.36 -44.44 -16.45
N GLU A 227 -2.29 -43.72 -17.57
CA GLU A 227 -2.85 -44.01 -18.90
C GLU A 227 -4.38 -44.01 -19.04
N THR A 228 -5.13 -43.34 -18.15
CA THR A 228 -6.60 -43.46 -18.12
C THR A 228 -7.37 -42.25 -18.64
N MET A 229 -8.47 -42.44 -19.38
CA MET A 229 -9.27 -41.31 -19.88
C MET A 229 -10.06 -40.62 -18.77
N VAL A 230 -10.62 -41.37 -17.81
CA VAL A 230 -11.39 -40.78 -16.71
C VAL A 230 -11.12 -41.49 -15.38
N VAL A 231 -10.64 -40.72 -14.39
CA VAL A 231 -10.45 -41.15 -13.00
C VAL A 231 -11.45 -40.48 -12.08
N VAL A 232 -12.12 -41.25 -11.21
CA VAL A 232 -13.07 -40.74 -10.21
C VAL A 232 -12.86 -41.38 -8.84
N GLY A 233 -12.52 -40.57 -7.84
CA GLY A 233 -12.52 -40.98 -6.44
C GLY A 233 -11.29 -41.77 -6.05
N VAL A 234 -10.11 -41.16 -6.15
CA VAL A 234 -8.84 -41.71 -5.68
C VAL A 234 -8.57 -41.24 -4.26
N SER A 235 -8.19 -42.17 -3.38
CA SER A 235 -7.81 -41.87 -2.01
C SER A 235 -6.53 -42.59 -1.63
N VAL A 236 -5.44 -41.84 -1.46
CA VAL A 236 -4.14 -42.37 -1.06
C VAL A 236 -3.83 -41.92 0.36
N THR A 237 -3.43 -42.85 1.22
CA THR A 237 -2.97 -42.56 2.57
C THR A 237 -1.64 -43.25 2.82
N VAL A 238 -0.58 -42.47 2.99
CA VAL A 238 0.77 -42.94 3.32
C VAL A 238 1.09 -42.48 4.74
N VAL A 239 1.49 -43.41 5.61
CA VAL A 239 1.93 -43.14 6.98
C VAL A 239 3.29 -43.80 7.18
N VAL A 240 4.32 -43.01 7.46
CA VAL A 240 5.69 -43.49 7.64
C VAL A 240 6.20 -43.08 9.02
N GLU A 241 6.62 -44.05 9.83
CA GLU A 241 7.38 -43.82 11.06
C GLU A 241 8.86 -44.17 10.81
N GLY A 242 9.72 -43.17 10.55
CA GLY A 242 11.16 -43.33 10.33
C GLY A 242 11.73 -42.50 9.17
N GLY A 243 12.78 -42.99 8.51
CA GLY A 243 13.43 -42.27 7.40
C GLY A 243 12.93 -42.77 6.05
N ILE A 244 12.72 -41.88 5.08
CA ILE A 244 12.30 -42.22 3.72
C ILE A 244 13.07 -41.36 2.70
N ASP A 245 13.58 -41.97 1.63
CA ASP A 245 14.24 -41.23 0.55
C ASP A 245 13.16 -40.53 -0.30
N THR A 246 12.20 -41.26 -0.86
CA THR A 246 11.14 -40.69 -1.71
C THR A 246 9.72 -41.15 -1.38
N VAL A 247 8.75 -40.24 -1.46
CA VAL A 247 7.30 -40.55 -1.56
C VAL A 247 6.77 -39.91 -2.82
N GLU A 248 6.37 -40.71 -3.80
CA GLU A 248 5.81 -40.25 -5.08
C GLU A 248 4.35 -40.73 -5.19
N VAL A 249 3.43 -39.79 -5.40
CA VAL A 249 2.03 -40.10 -5.72
C VAL A 249 1.69 -39.41 -7.02
N VAL A 250 1.61 -40.18 -8.11
CA VAL A 250 1.32 -39.69 -9.46
C VAL A 250 -0.05 -40.17 -9.89
N GLU A 251 -0.93 -39.22 -10.23
CA GLU A 251 -2.17 -39.50 -10.95
C GLU A 251 -2.11 -38.76 -12.30
N ASP A 252 -1.97 -39.50 -13.40
CA ASP A 252 -1.95 -38.95 -14.77
C ASP A 252 -3.21 -39.42 -15.53
N GLY A 253 -4.11 -38.47 -15.77
CA GLY A 253 -5.34 -38.67 -16.54
C GLY A 253 -5.28 -38.04 -17.94
N THR A 254 -5.61 -38.79 -18.98
CA THR A 254 -5.64 -38.29 -20.37
C THR A 254 -6.83 -37.40 -20.72
N GLU A 255 -7.91 -37.37 -19.93
CA GLU A 255 -8.99 -36.37 -20.12
C GLU A 255 -9.47 -35.77 -18.78
N VAL A 256 -9.96 -36.57 -17.82
CA VAL A 256 -10.66 -36.04 -16.62
C VAL A 256 -10.28 -36.74 -15.31
N VAL A 257 -9.89 -35.95 -14.31
CA VAL A 257 -9.61 -36.38 -12.93
C VAL A 257 -10.60 -35.73 -11.94
N VAL A 258 -11.25 -36.54 -11.09
CA VAL A 258 -12.28 -36.05 -10.15
C VAL A 258 -12.14 -36.69 -8.76
N GLU A 259 -12.22 -35.86 -7.72
CA GLU A 259 -12.24 -36.27 -6.31
C GLU A 259 -10.97 -37.04 -5.88
N VAL A 260 -9.82 -36.38 -5.95
CA VAL A 260 -8.53 -36.91 -5.49
C VAL A 260 -8.28 -36.51 -4.05
N SER A 261 -7.89 -37.45 -3.20
CA SER A 261 -7.55 -37.19 -1.80
C SER A 261 -6.25 -37.89 -1.40
N VAL A 262 -5.18 -37.11 -1.26
CA VAL A 262 -3.86 -37.61 -0.85
C VAL A 262 -3.58 -37.19 0.59
N ARG A 263 -3.16 -38.14 1.43
CA ARG A 263 -2.73 -37.87 2.79
C ARG A 263 -1.38 -38.53 3.06
N VAL A 264 -0.36 -37.73 3.26
CA VAL A 264 0.99 -38.17 3.63
C VAL A 264 1.27 -37.74 5.07
N VAL A 265 1.72 -38.66 5.91
CA VAL A 265 2.16 -38.40 7.28
C VAL A 265 3.52 -39.05 7.48
N VAL A 266 4.56 -38.27 7.73
CA VAL A 266 5.92 -38.76 7.94
C VAL A 266 6.43 -38.29 9.31
N GLU A 267 6.86 -39.23 10.15
CA GLU A 267 7.57 -38.93 11.40
C GLU A 267 9.05 -39.35 11.24
N GLY A 268 9.94 -38.42 10.87
CA GLY A 268 11.38 -38.70 10.75
C GLY A 268 12.15 -37.84 9.73
N VAL A 269 12.83 -38.47 8.76
CA VAL A 269 13.61 -37.75 7.73
C VAL A 269 13.02 -38.11 6.37
N LEU A 270 12.77 -37.12 5.53
CA LEU A 270 12.22 -37.25 4.19
C LEU A 270 13.16 -36.52 3.23
N ASP A 271 13.81 -37.21 2.30
CA ASP A 271 14.65 -36.52 1.32
C ASP A 271 13.72 -35.83 0.29
N THR A 272 12.81 -36.55 -0.38
CA THR A 272 11.81 -35.93 -1.28
C THR A 272 10.38 -36.45 -1.07
N SER A 273 9.39 -35.57 -1.07
CA SER A 273 7.98 -35.94 -1.31
C SER A 273 7.42 -35.19 -2.49
N GLU A 274 6.84 -35.91 -3.43
CA GLU A 274 6.23 -35.38 -4.64
C GLU A 274 4.80 -35.91 -4.75
N VAL A 275 3.83 -35.01 -4.90
CA VAL A 275 2.44 -35.36 -5.19
C VAL A 275 2.05 -34.65 -6.48
N VAL A 276 1.88 -35.42 -7.55
CA VAL A 276 1.50 -34.92 -8.88
C VAL A 276 0.09 -35.39 -9.20
N VAL A 277 -0.78 -34.44 -9.51
CA VAL A 277 -2.11 -34.70 -10.08
C VAL A 277 -2.19 -33.97 -11.42
N ASP A 278 -2.00 -34.70 -12.50
CA ASP A 278 -2.07 -34.19 -13.87
C ASP A 278 -3.33 -34.70 -14.58
N GLY A 279 -4.02 -33.79 -15.25
CA GLY A 279 -5.16 -34.13 -16.09
C GLY A 279 -5.15 -33.32 -17.37
N THR A 280 -5.17 -33.97 -18.55
CA THR A 280 -5.08 -33.24 -19.81
C THR A 280 -6.19 -32.20 -19.96
N ASP A 281 -7.47 -32.51 -19.73
CA ASP A 281 -8.54 -31.51 -19.90
C ASP A 281 -8.99 -30.91 -18.55
N VAL A 282 -9.43 -31.73 -17.60
CA VAL A 282 -10.11 -31.23 -16.39
C VAL A 282 -9.70 -31.95 -15.11
N VAL A 283 -9.28 -31.18 -14.09
CA VAL A 283 -9.04 -31.65 -12.71
C VAL A 283 -10.04 -31.01 -11.75
N VAL A 284 -10.79 -31.81 -11.00
CA VAL A 284 -11.81 -31.31 -10.04
C VAL A 284 -11.70 -31.96 -8.67
N GLY A 285 -11.61 -31.15 -7.62
CA GLY A 285 -11.78 -31.58 -6.24
C GLY A 285 -10.57 -32.32 -5.70
N VAL A 286 -9.39 -31.69 -5.76
CA VAL A 286 -8.14 -32.22 -5.22
C VAL A 286 -7.97 -31.79 -3.76
N SER A 287 -7.64 -32.75 -2.90
CA SER A 287 -7.38 -32.52 -1.47
C SER A 287 -6.08 -33.18 -1.07
N VAL A 288 -5.00 -32.41 -0.94
CA VAL A 288 -3.69 -32.89 -0.50
C VAL A 288 -3.45 -32.45 0.93
N ARG A 289 -3.03 -33.39 1.78
CA ARG A 289 -2.59 -33.10 3.14
C ARG A 289 -1.27 -33.80 3.43
N VAL A 290 -0.23 -33.00 3.57
CA VAL A 290 1.12 -33.45 3.97
C VAL A 290 1.36 -32.99 5.40
N VAL A 291 1.79 -33.91 6.26
CA VAL A 291 2.22 -33.62 7.64
C VAL A 291 3.56 -34.28 7.85
N VAL A 292 4.61 -33.51 8.09
CA VAL A 292 5.95 -34.04 8.36
C VAL A 292 6.41 -33.57 9.74
N GLU A 293 6.80 -34.50 10.59
CA GLU A 293 7.47 -34.23 11.87
C GLU A 293 8.95 -34.64 11.72
N GLY A 294 9.84 -33.69 11.43
CA GLY A 294 11.28 -33.92 11.27
C GLY A 294 11.91 -33.14 10.10
N VAL A 295 12.94 -33.69 9.44
CA VAL A 295 13.72 -32.97 8.41
C VAL A 295 13.22 -33.32 7.01
N VAL A 296 13.02 -32.32 6.15
CA VAL A 296 12.60 -32.47 4.75
C VAL A 296 13.60 -31.78 3.80
N ASP A 297 14.20 -32.48 2.83
CA ASP A 297 15.00 -31.77 1.82
C ASP A 297 14.05 -31.10 0.79
N THR A 298 13.09 -31.81 0.19
CA THR A 298 12.16 -31.19 -0.79
C THR A 298 10.74 -31.75 -0.70
N GLY A 299 9.75 -30.87 -0.57
CA GLY A 299 8.33 -31.21 -0.67
C GLY A 299 7.66 -30.47 -1.83
N GLU A 300 7.15 -31.19 -2.81
CA GLU A 300 6.50 -30.64 -4.00
C GLU A 300 5.07 -31.18 -4.15
N VAL A 301 4.12 -30.28 -4.40
CA VAL A 301 2.73 -30.63 -4.75
C VAL A 301 2.37 -29.93 -6.06
N VAL A 302 2.18 -30.71 -7.12
CA VAL A 302 1.82 -30.21 -8.45
C VAL A 302 0.39 -30.64 -8.79
N VAL A 303 -0.46 -29.69 -9.15
CA VAL A 303 -1.77 -29.94 -9.74
C VAL A 303 -1.82 -29.22 -11.09
N ASP A 304 -1.81 -29.98 -12.18
CA ASP A 304 -1.72 -29.43 -13.54
C ASP A 304 -2.93 -29.87 -14.39
N SER A 305 -3.36 -29.00 -15.31
CA SER A 305 -4.25 -29.37 -16.40
C SER A 305 -4.13 -28.44 -17.62
N THR A 306 -4.39 -28.97 -18.83
CA THR A 306 -4.35 -28.15 -20.05
C THR A 306 -5.63 -27.37 -20.35
N GLU A 307 -6.71 -27.52 -19.57
CA GLU A 307 -7.87 -26.62 -19.67
C GLU A 307 -8.31 -26.10 -18.28
N VAL A 308 -8.77 -26.96 -17.37
CA VAL A 308 -9.52 -26.51 -16.18
C VAL A 308 -9.14 -27.21 -14.87
N VAL A 309 -8.75 -26.41 -13.87
CA VAL A 309 -8.58 -26.85 -12.46
C VAL A 309 -9.65 -26.23 -11.56
N VAL A 310 -10.40 -27.06 -10.81
CA VAL A 310 -11.45 -26.58 -9.88
C VAL A 310 -11.38 -27.25 -8.52
N GLY A 311 -11.31 -26.43 -7.47
CA GLY A 311 -11.50 -26.88 -6.09
C GLY A 311 -10.29 -27.64 -5.57
N VAL A 312 -9.14 -26.97 -5.53
CA VAL A 312 -7.89 -27.51 -4.97
C VAL A 312 -7.76 -27.07 -3.52
N SER A 313 -7.46 -28.02 -2.64
CA SER A 313 -7.12 -27.74 -1.25
C SER A 313 -5.83 -28.45 -0.87
N VAL A 314 -4.79 -27.68 -0.60
CA VAL A 314 -3.48 -28.17 -0.16
C VAL A 314 -3.25 -27.71 1.26
N LYS A 315 -2.88 -28.63 2.14
CA LYS A 315 -2.44 -28.32 3.49
C LYS A 315 -1.12 -29.02 3.77
N VAL A 316 -0.07 -28.22 3.91
CA VAL A 316 1.26 -28.66 4.32
C VAL A 316 1.50 -28.21 5.76
N VAL A 317 1.94 -29.13 6.63
CA VAL A 317 2.35 -28.82 8.00
C VAL A 317 3.70 -29.49 8.22
N VAL A 318 4.73 -28.70 8.49
CA VAL A 318 6.08 -29.23 8.76
C VAL A 318 6.53 -28.79 10.14
N GLU A 319 6.80 -29.77 11.00
CA GLU A 319 7.39 -29.61 12.33
C GLU A 319 8.87 -30.06 12.28
N GLY A 320 9.74 -29.25 11.69
CA GLY A 320 11.21 -29.44 11.62
C GLY A 320 11.86 -28.73 10.42
N ASP A 321 13.18 -28.90 10.24
CA ASP A 321 13.98 -28.16 9.24
C ASP A 321 13.60 -28.58 7.79
N VAL A 322 13.43 -27.61 6.88
CA VAL A 322 13.08 -27.86 5.47
C VAL A 322 13.99 -27.10 4.51
N ASP A 323 14.51 -27.72 3.44
CA ASP A 323 15.17 -26.90 2.40
C ASP A 323 14.09 -26.25 1.50
N THR A 324 13.21 -27.01 0.85
CA THR A 324 12.20 -26.42 -0.06
C THR A 324 10.80 -27.02 0.08
N VAL A 325 9.79 -26.13 0.13
CA VAL A 325 8.37 -26.47 -0.05
C VAL A 325 7.83 -25.73 -1.28
N GLU A 326 7.30 -26.47 -2.24
CA GLU A 326 6.73 -25.93 -3.47
C GLU A 326 5.31 -26.45 -3.70
N VAL A 327 4.37 -25.53 -3.96
CA VAL A 327 3.00 -25.87 -4.36
C VAL A 327 2.67 -25.17 -5.66
N VAL A 328 2.48 -25.94 -6.72
CA VAL A 328 2.14 -25.46 -8.06
C VAL A 328 0.72 -25.90 -8.41
N VAL A 329 -0.12 -24.94 -8.77
CA VAL A 329 -1.44 -25.19 -9.36
C VAL A 329 -1.51 -24.49 -10.71
N ASP A 330 -1.41 -25.24 -11.80
CA ASP A 330 -1.43 -24.73 -13.17
C ASP A 330 -2.68 -25.19 -13.90
N GLY A 331 -3.33 -24.26 -14.61
CA GLY A 331 -4.46 -24.54 -15.49
C GLY A 331 -4.42 -23.64 -16.72
N THR A 332 -4.18 -24.22 -17.90
CA THR A 332 -3.97 -23.40 -19.11
C THR A 332 -5.19 -22.54 -19.52
N GLU A 333 -6.42 -22.81 -19.10
CA GLU A 333 -7.54 -21.87 -19.32
C GLU A 333 -8.07 -21.31 -18.00
N VAL A 334 -8.48 -22.17 -17.06
CA VAL A 334 -9.26 -21.74 -15.90
C VAL A 334 -8.84 -22.42 -14.60
N VAL A 335 -8.51 -21.62 -13.57
CA VAL A 335 -8.28 -22.07 -12.19
C VAL A 335 -9.33 -21.48 -11.25
N VAL A 336 -10.08 -22.31 -10.52
CA VAL A 336 -11.14 -21.84 -9.60
C VAL A 336 -11.08 -22.52 -8.24
N GLY A 337 -11.06 -21.71 -7.18
CA GLY A 337 -11.24 -22.18 -5.80
C GLY A 337 -10.02 -22.93 -5.29
N VAL A 338 -8.86 -22.26 -5.27
CA VAL A 338 -7.62 -22.78 -4.71
C VAL A 338 -7.50 -22.33 -3.26
N SER A 339 -7.20 -23.28 -2.37
CA SER A 339 -6.93 -23.01 -0.96
C SER A 339 -5.66 -23.71 -0.54
N VAL A 340 -4.63 -22.94 -0.20
CA VAL A 340 -3.37 -23.47 0.28
C VAL A 340 -3.12 -22.96 1.69
N THR A 341 -2.72 -23.86 2.58
CA THR A 341 -2.31 -23.50 3.93
C THR A 341 -1.02 -24.22 4.26
N GLU A 342 0.02 -23.43 4.50
CA GLU A 342 1.33 -23.90 4.90
C GLU A 342 1.66 -23.38 6.28
N VAL A 343 2.11 -24.30 7.14
CA VAL A 343 2.54 -24.00 8.50
C VAL A 343 3.88 -24.68 8.69
N VAL A 344 4.92 -23.88 8.90
CA VAL A 344 6.26 -24.40 9.17
C VAL A 344 6.73 -23.89 10.53
N GLU A 345 7.04 -24.82 11.43
CA GLU A 345 7.45 -24.54 12.81
C GLU A 345 8.99 -24.59 12.99
N SER A 346 9.77 -24.48 11.90
CA SER A 346 11.25 -24.51 11.96
C SER A 346 11.89 -23.77 10.78
N VAL A 347 13.22 -23.89 10.63
CA VAL A 347 14.00 -23.19 9.61
C VAL A 347 13.67 -23.70 8.20
N VAL A 348 13.44 -22.78 7.25
CA VAL A 348 13.15 -23.10 5.84
C VAL A 348 14.04 -22.31 4.87
N ASP A 349 14.66 -22.94 3.87
CA ASP A 349 15.36 -22.13 2.83
C ASP A 349 14.33 -21.48 1.87
N THR A 350 13.33 -22.21 1.37
CA THR A 350 12.39 -21.66 0.37
C THR A 350 10.96 -22.20 0.51
N VAL A 351 9.98 -21.30 0.52
CA VAL A 351 8.55 -21.59 0.39
C VAL A 351 8.03 -20.91 -0.86
N ALA A 352 7.67 -21.69 -1.89
CA ALA A 352 7.19 -21.18 -3.17
C ALA A 352 5.77 -21.68 -3.45
N LEU A 353 4.87 -20.75 -3.77
CA LEU A 353 3.50 -21.08 -4.12
C LEU A 353 3.11 -20.36 -5.40
N VAL A 354 2.80 -21.15 -6.42
CA VAL A 354 2.44 -20.66 -7.75
C VAL A 354 1.03 -21.12 -8.09
N VAL A 355 0.14 -20.17 -8.38
CA VAL A 355 -1.15 -20.43 -9.00
C VAL A 355 -1.17 -19.72 -10.34
N ASP A 356 -1.05 -20.48 -11.43
CA ASP A 356 -1.06 -19.95 -12.80
C ASP A 356 -2.34 -20.40 -13.51
N GLY A 357 -3.06 -19.45 -14.11
CA GLY A 357 -4.17 -19.73 -14.99
C GLY A 357 -4.15 -18.85 -16.22
N THR A 358 -3.86 -19.42 -17.42
CA THR A 358 -3.60 -18.55 -18.57
C THR A 358 -4.78 -17.65 -18.92
N GLU A 359 -6.06 -18.05 -18.83
CA GLU A 359 -7.16 -17.09 -19.04
C GLU A 359 -7.73 -16.54 -17.72
N VAL A 360 -8.18 -17.41 -16.80
CA VAL A 360 -9.00 -16.98 -15.65
C VAL A 360 -8.60 -17.65 -14.34
N VAL A 361 -8.30 -16.85 -13.32
CA VAL A 361 -8.09 -17.29 -11.93
C VAL A 361 -9.16 -16.71 -11.00
N VAL A 362 -9.91 -17.56 -10.27
CA VAL A 362 -10.99 -17.11 -9.38
C VAL A 362 -10.93 -17.79 -8.01
N GLY A 363 -10.90 -16.98 -6.95
CA GLY A 363 -11.08 -17.45 -5.58
C GLY A 363 -9.87 -18.20 -5.06
N VAL A 364 -8.73 -17.51 -4.98
CA VAL A 364 -7.48 -18.04 -4.42
C VAL A 364 -7.35 -17.58 -2.98
N SER A 365 -7.06 -18.53 -2.09
CA SER A 365 -6.79 -18.26 -0.68
C SER A 365 -5.50 -18.94 -0.25
N VAL A 366 -4.49 -18.15 0.07
CA VAL A 366 -3.18 -18.60 0.51
C VAL A 366 -2.96 -18.14 1.94
N THR A 367 -2.51 -19.05 2.80
CA THR A 367 -2.08 -18.73 4.15
C THR A 367 -0.76 -19.43 4.44
N VAL A 368 0.30 -18.65 4.62
CA VAL A 368 1.63 -19.11 5.00
C VAL A 368 1.91 -18.62 6.42
N VAL A 369 2.26 -19.52 7.32
CA VAL A 369 2.63 -19.22 8.71
C VAL A 369 3.98 -19.85 9.02
N LEU A 370 4.95 -19.04 9.39
CA LEU A 370 6.33 -19.42 9.66
C LEU A 370 6.68 -19.00 11.08
N GLU A 371 7.06 -19.93 11.95
CA GLU A 371 7.38 -19.64 13.36
C GLU A 371 8.89 -19.41 13.62
N ASP A 372 9.77 -19.75 12.67
CA ASP A 372 11.23 -19.65 12.76
C ASP A 372 11.81 -19.06 11.44
N ASP A 373 13.14 -19.02 11.30
CA ASP A 373 13.88 -18.34 10.21
C ASP A 373 13.57 -18.93 8.81
N VAL A 374 13.37 -18.07 7.80
CA VAL A 374 13.13 -18.45 6.41
C VAL A 374 13.95 -17.61 5.42
N ASP A 375 14.70 -18.20 4.48
CA ASP A 375 15.43 -17.39 3.50
C ASP A 375 14.45 -16.74 2.48
N THR A 376 13.49 -17.48 1.92
CA THR A 376 12.58 -16.91 0.88
C THR A 376 11.15 -17.42 0.96
N VAL A 377 10.19 -16.50 0.88
CA VAL A 377 8.75 -16.77 0.71
C VAL A 377 8.27 -16.10 -0.56
N GLU A 378 7.82 -16.89 -1.53
CA GLU A 378 7.30 -16.43 -2.81
C GLU A 378 5.86 -16.92 -3.00
N VAL A 379 4.92 -15.99 -3.19
CA VAL A 379 3.53 -16.29 -3.53
C VAL A 379 3.16 -15.59 -4.82
N VAL A 380 3.00 -16.36 -5.90
CA VAL A 380 2.63 -15.87 -7.23
C VAL A 380 1.23 -16.35 -7.59
N VAL A 381 0.36 -15.41 -7.94
CA VAL A 381 -0.94 -15.67 -8.56
C VAL A 381 -0.96 -14.95 -9.90
N ASP A 382 -0.79 -15.70 -10.98
CA ASP A 382 -0.76 -15.17 -12.34
C ASP A 382 -2.00 -15.63 -13.12
N GLY A 383 -2.56 -14.75 -13.94
CA GLY A 383 -3.42 -15.18 -15.02
C GLY A 383 -3.59 -14.14 -16.10
N THR A 384 -3.54 -14.52 -17.38
CA THR A 384 -3.39 -13.50 -18.43
C THR A 384 -4.63 -12.64 -18.64
N ASP A 385 -5.88 -13.13 -18.52
CA ASP A 385 -7.05 -12.25 -18.73
C ASP A 385 -7.64 -11.74 -17.40
N ILE A 386 -8.05 -12.62 -16.48
CA ILE A 386 -8.88 -12.22 -15.33
C ILE A 386 -8.45 -12.89 -14.02
N VAL A 387 -8.16 -12.08 -13.00
CA VAL A 387 -7.91 -12.52 -11.62
C VAL A 387 -8.97 -11.94 -10.68
N VAL A 388 -9.73 -12.79 -9.97
CA VAL A 388 -10.82 -12.35 -9.08
C VAL A 388 -10.78 -13.04 -7.72
N GLY A 389 -10.80 -12.23 -6.64
CA GLY A 389 -11.00 -12.74 -5.28
C GLY A 389 -9.78 -13.48 -4.75
N VAL A 390 -8.63 -12.79 -4.74
CA VAL A 390 -7.38 -13.32 -4.18
C VAL A 390 -7.23 -12.86 -2.74
N SER A 391 -6.89 -13.78 -1.85
CA SER A 391 -6.59 -13.50 -0.45
C SER A 391 -5.28 -14.18 -0.06
N VAL A 392 -4.23 -13.39 0.14
CA VAL A 392 -2.92 -13.88 0.56
C VAL A 392 -2.66 -13.38 1.99
N ARG A 393 -2.29 -14.30 2.87
CA ARG A 393 -1.84 -13.98 4.22
C ARG A 393 -0.52 -14.66 4.51
N VAL A 394 0.53 -13.87 4.70
CA VAL A 394 1.85 -14.34 5.14
C VAL A 394 2.09 -13.82 6.56
N VAL A 395 2.45 -14.72 7.47
CA VAL A 395 2.85 -14.39 8.84
C VAL A 395 4.20 -15.07 9.10
N ALA A 396 5.25 -14.29 9.29
CA ALA A 396 6.57 -14.77 9.67
C ALA A 396 6.91 -14.22 11.06
N GLU A 397 7.10 -15.10 12.05
CA GLU A 397 7.52 -14.75 13.42
C GLU A 397 9.04 -14.90 13.64
N GLY A 398 9.77 -15.40 12.63
CA GLY A 398 11.23 -15.53 12.61
C GLY A 398 11.89 -14.62 11.58
N VAL A 399 13.21 -14.76 11.38
CA VAL A 399 13.94 -13.93 10.42
C VAL A 399 13.59 -14.35 9.00
N ALA A 400 13.02 -13.46 8.19
CA ALA A 400 12.80 -13.70 6.76
C ALA A 400 13.70 -12.81 5.91
N ASP A 401 14.53 -13.37 5.03
CA ASP A 401 15.34 -12.52 4.12
C ASP A 401 14.39 -11.88 3.08
N THR A 402 13.66 -12.67 2.29
CA THR A 402 12.76 -12.12 1.25
C THR A 402 11.32 -12.62 1.39
N VAL A 403 10.36 -11.69 1.38
CA VAL A 403 8.92 -11.98 1.24
C VAL A 403 8.36 -11.25 0.02
N GLU A 404 8.00 -12.02 -1.00
CA GLU A 404 7.46 -11.53 -2.26
C GLU A 404 6.03 -12.07 -2.47
N VAL A 405 5.09 -11.15 -2.70
CA VAL A 405 3.71 -11.50 -3.08
C VAL A 405 3.35 -10.78 -4.37
N VAL A 406 3.17 -11.56 -5.44
CA VAL A 406 2.84 -11.06 -6.78
C VAL A 406 1.44 -11.54 -7.17
N VAL A 407 0.58 -10.60 -7.53
CA VAL A 407 -0.68 -10.87 -8.22
C VAL A 407 -0.65 -10.14 -9.55
N ASP A 408 -0.48 -10.87 -10.65
CA ASP A 408 -0.30 -10.32 -12.00
C ASP A 408 -1.43 -10.78 -12.93
N THR A 409 -1.82 -9.89 -13.86
CA THR A 409 -2.70 -10.21 -14.97
C THR A 409 -2.53 -9.25 -16.13
N THR A 410 -2.78 -9.72 -17.35
CA THR A 410 -2.77 -8.86 -18.53
C THR A 410 -4.06 -8.10 -18.78
N ASP A 411 -5.21 -8.39 -18.16
CA ASP A 411 -6.39 -7.51 -18.27
C ASP A 411 -6.96 -7.03 -16.91
N VAL A 412 -7.63 -7.88 -16.13
CA VAL A 412 -8.53 -7.41 -15.03
C VAL A 412 -8.25 -8.07 -13.68
N VAL A 413 -7.93 -7.26 -12.66
CA VAL A 413 -7.85 -7.65 -11.25
C VAL A 413 -9.04 -7.12 -10.45
N VAL A 414 -9.75 -8.00 -9.72
CA VAL A 414 -10.85 -7.59 -8.82
C VAL A 414 -10.77 -8.26 -7.46
N GLY A 415 -10.77 -7.47 -6.39
CA GLY A 415 -10.95 -7.96 -5.03
C GLY A 415 -9.74 -8.72 -4.52
N VAL A 416 -8.60 -8.03 -4.45
CA VAL A 416 -7.34 -8.57 -3.91
C VAL A 416 -7.17 -8.09 -2.48
N SER A 417 -6.85 -9.02 -1.58
CA SER A 417 -6.48 -8.73 -0.19
C SER A 417 -5.16 -9.39 0.14
N VAL A 418 -4.13 -8.60 0.42
CA VAL A 418 -2.82 -9.09 0.84
C VAL A 418 -2.55 -8.60 2.26
N THR A 419 -2.13 -9.51 3.13
CA THR A 419 -1.70 -9.19 4.49
C THR A 419 -0.37 -9.87 4.77
N VAL A 420 0.68 -9.07 4.97
CA VAL A 420 2.02 -9.54 5.34
C VAL A 420 2.32 -9.03 6.74
N VAL A 421 2.70 -9.93 7.64
CA VAL A 421 3.12 -9.63 9.01
C VAL A 421 4.48 -10.27 9.24
N VAL A 422 5.50 -9.47 9.56
CA VAL A 422 6.86 -9.92 9.85
C VAL A 422 7.24 -9.47 11.26
N GLU A 423 7.43 -10.41 12.18
CA GLU A 423 7.88 -10.18 13.55
C GLU A 423 9.33 -10.68 13.71
N GLY A 424 10.30 -9.77 13.92
CA GLY A 424 11.68 -10.13 14.26
C GLY A 424 12.65 -10.30 13.08
N LEU A 425 13.56 -9.33 12.93
CA LEU A 425 14.71 -9.38 12.00
C LEU A 425 15.95 -8.92 12.78
N ASP A 426 17.11 -9.54 12.56
CA ASP A 426 18.33 -9.33 13.39
C ASP A 426 19.59 -8.97 12.56
N ASP A 427 19.53 -8.89 11.22
CA ASP A 427 20.70 -8.56 10.38
C ASP A 427 20.36 -7.60 9.21
N ILE A 428 21.39 -6.98 8.63
CA ILE A 428 21.38 -5.79 7.74
C ILE A 428 21.90 -6.19 6.34
N VAL A 429 21.09 -6.30 5.26
CA VAL A 429 21.56 -6.43 3.85
C VAL A 429 20.54 -6.04 2.71
N GLU A 430 20.98 -5.11 1.83
CA GLU A 430 20.42 -4.47 0.59
C GLU A 430 20.16 -5.34 -0.69
N VAL A 431 19.15 -5.05 -1.57
CA VAL A 431 19.05 -5.01 -3.08
C VAL A 431 17.69 -4.54 -3.69
N ILE A 432 17.70 -4.53 -5.04
CA ILE A 432 16.95 -3.86 -6.11
C ILE A 432 16.41 -4.90 -7.13
N VAL A 433 15.34 -4.54 -7.83
CA VAL A 433 14.77 -5.09 -9.07
C VAL A 433 15.79 -5.40 -10.22
N ASP A 434 15.68 -6.62 -10.78
CA ASP A 434 16.35 -7.23 -11.96
C ASP A 434 17.89 -7.50 -11.89
N SER A 435 18.21 -8.80 -11.74
CA SER A 435 19.48 -9.50 -11.96
C SER A 435 20.52 -9.58 -10.81
N THR A 436 20.45 -10.71 -10.08
CA THR A 436 21.52 -11.42 -9.33
C THR A 436 22.01 -10.83 -7.99
N GLY A 437 21.27 -11.11 -6.92
CA GLY A 437 21.78 -11.59 -5.61
C GLY A 437 21.61 -10.70 -4.35
N VAL A 438 20.85 -11.25 -3.35
CA VAL A 438 20.65 -11.04 -1.87
C VAL A 438 19.99 -9.77 -1.26
N VAL A 439 18.68 -9.85 -0.90
CA VAL A 439 17.63 -8.96 -0.25
C VAL A 439 16.98 -9.21 1.12
N ASP A 440 17.02 -8.25 2.07
CA ASP A 440 16.01 -7.99 3.13
C ASP A 440 14.83 -7.04 2.69
N THR A 441 14.00 -7.43 1.70
CA THR A 441 12.88 -6.61 1.18
C THR A 441 11.50 -7.22 1.48
N VAL A 442 10.52 -6.35 1.76
CA VAL A 442 9.09 -6.72 1.69
C VAL A 442 8.48 -6.04 0.47
N GLU A 443 8.17 -6.84 -0.55
CA GLU A 443 7.61 -6.37 -1.81
C GLU A 443 6.21 -6.97 -2.02
N VAL A 444 5.23 -6.10 -2.25
CA VAL A 444 3.87 -6.51 -2.65
C VAL A 444 3.51 -5.82 -3.94
N VAL A 445 3.36 -6.60 -5.02
CA VAL A 445 2.99 -6.09 -6.35
C VAL A 445 1.61 -6.60 -6.73
N VAL A 446 0.73 -5.67 -7.08
CA VAL A 446 -0.56 -5.96 -7.73
C VAL A 446 -0.58 -5.19 -9.05
N ASP A 447 -0.35 -5.90 -10.15
CA ASP A 447 -0.37 -5.32 -11.50
C ASP A 447 -1.55 -5.88 -12.31
N GLY A 448 -2.17 -5.01 -13.10
CA GLY A 448 -3.23 -5.38 -14.02
C GLY A 448 -3.30 -4.42 -15.20
N THR A 449 -2.98 -4.88 -16.42
CA THR A 449 -2.76 -3.91 -17.50
C THR A 449 -4.01 -3.12 -17.93
N ASP A 450 -5.24 -3.63 -17.77
CA ASP A 450 -6.42 -2.82 -18.08
C ASP A 450 -7.04 -2.21 -16.81
N VAL A 451 -7.55 -3.04 -15.89
CA VAL A 451 -8.41 -2.56 -14.79
C VAL A 451 -8.09 -3.25 -13.46
N VAL A 452 -7.77 -2.45 -12.44
CA VAL A 452 -7.56 -2.88 -11.05
C VAL A 452 -8.64 -2.29 -10.15
N VAL A 453 -9.39 -3.14 -9.44
CA VAL A 453 -10.54 -2.72 -8.62
C VAL A 453 -10.58 -3.40 -7.26
N GLU A 454 -10.84 -2.60 -6.22
CA GLU A 454 -11.04 -3.07 -4.83
C GLU A 454 -9.81 -3.84 -4.30
N VAL A 455 -8.65 -3.18 -4.27
CA VAL A 455 -7.40 -3.72 -3.72
C VAL A 455 -7.19 -3.24 -2.28
N SER A 456 -6.83 -4.17 -1.39
CA SER A 456 -6.44 -3.87 -0.02
C SER A 456 -5.12 -4.56 0.33
N VAL A 457 -4.09 -3.77 0.63
CA VAL A 457 -2.78 -4.25 1.05
C VAL A 457 -2.53 -3.77 2.48
N THR A 458 -2.11 -4.67 3.35
CA THR A 458 -1.67 -4.35 4.71
C THR A 458 -0.32 -5.01 4.98
N VAL A 459 0.69 -4.21 5.24
CA VAL A 459 2.04 -4.66 5.61
C VAL A 459 2.31 -4.17 7.03
N VAL A 460 2.68 -5.08 7.93
CA VAL A 460 3.09 -4.78 9.30
C VAL A 460 4.46 -5.38 9.53
N VAL A 461 5.42 -4.53 9.86
CA VAL A 461 6.81 -4.89 10.11
C VAL A 461 7.18 -4.48 11.54
N GLU A 462 7.51 -5.45 12.38
CA GLU A 462 7.98 -5.20 13.75
C GLU A 462 9.52 -5.35 13.89
N GLY A 463 10.23 -5.80 12.84
CA GLY A 463 11.71 -5.99 12.79
C GLY A 463 12.40 -5.03 11.82
N ASP A 464 13.71 -4.81 11.95
CA ASP A 464 14.44 -3.88 11.06
C ASP A 464 14.43 -4.41 9.61
N VAL A 465 13.98 -3.62 8.62
CA VAL A 465 13.97 -3.97 7.16
C VAL A 465 14.64 -2.86 6.36
N ASP A 466 15.30 -3.16 5.25
CA ASP A 466 15.88 -2.10 4.42
C ASP A 466 14.77 -1.34 3.67
N THR A 467 13.89 -2.05 2.96
CA THR A 467 12.85 -1.43 2.13
C THR A 467 11.50 -2.14 2.26
N VAL A 468 10.43 -1.33 2.38
CA VAL A 468 9.04 -1.78 2.24
C VAL A 468 8.42 -1.14 1.00
N GLU A 469 8.24 -1.92 -0.05
CA GLU A 469 7.66 -1.47 -1.32
C GLU A 469 6.27 -2.08 -1.53
N VAL A 470 5.29 -1.23 -1.84
CA VAL A 470 3.93 -1.68 -2.18
C VAL A 470 3.53 -1.02 -3.47
N VAL A 471 3.48 -1.78 -4.56
CA VAL A 471 3.11 -1.28 -5.89
C VAL A 471 1.73 -1.78 -6.28
N VAL A 472 0.83 -0.86 -6.59
CA VAL A 472 -0.44 -1.17 -7.25
C VAL A 472 -0.50 -0.41 -8.56
N ASP A 473 -0.23 -1.10 -9.67
CA ASP A 473 -0.25 -0.52 -11.03
C ASP A 473 -1.45 -1.03 -11.83
N GLY A 474 -2.01 -0.16 -12.67
CA GLY A 474 -2.92 -0.60 -13.72
C GLY A 474 -2.95 0.34 -14.92
N THR A 475 -2.74 -0.20 -16.13
CA THR A 475 -2.47 0.65 -17.29
C THR A 475 -3.68 1.45 -17.79
N GLU A 476 -4.93 1.05 -17.53
CA GLU A 476 -6.08 1.94 -17.81
C GLU A 476 -6.71 2.52 -16.54
N VAL A 477 -7.27 1.70 -15.66
CA VAL A 477 -8.13 2.19 -14.56
C VAL A 477 -7.82 1.50 -13.23
N VAL A 478 -7.53 2.31 -12.21
CA VAL A 478 -7.37 1.88 -10.82
C VAL A 478 -8.49 2.46 -9.94
N VAL A 479 -9.27 1.62 -9.24
CA VAL A 479 -10.39 2.06 -8.40
C VAL A 479 -10.41 1.39 -7.03
N GLY A 480 -10.49 2.19 -5.98
CA GLY A 480 -10.76 1.68 -4.63
C GLY A 480 -9.57 0.92 -4.05
N VAL A 481 -8.41 1.58 -4.01
CA VAL A 481 -7.18 1.02 -3.45
C VAL A 481 -7.02 1.50 -2.01
N SER A 482 -6.67 0.57 -1.13
CA SER A 482 -6.31 0.86 0.26
C SER A 482 -4.98 0.21 0.61
N VAL A 483 -3.98 1.02 0.92
CA VAL A 483 -2.65 0.57 1.35
C VAL A 483 -2.45 1.01 2.79
N THR A 484 -2.05 0.09 3.66
CA THR A 484 -1.65 0.38 5.04
C THR A 484 -0.29 -0.25 5.32
N VAL A 485 0.69 0.59 5.63
CA VAL A 485 2.03 0.16 6.04
C VAL A 485 2.25 0.61 7.48
N VAL A 486 2.65 -0.31 8.35
CA VAL A 486 2.99 -0.05 9.76
C VAL A 486 4.38 -0.62 10.02
N VAL A 487 5.29 0.23 10.48
CA VAL A 487 6.68 -0.08 10.76
C VAL A 487 6.99 0.32 12.21
N GLU A 488 7.36 -0.64 13.06
CA GLU A 488 7.69 -0.39 14.49
C GLU A 488 9.22 -0.34 14.76
N SER A 489 10.03 -0.45 13.70
CA SER A 489 11.48 -0.73 13.70
C SER A 489 12.25 0.18 12.73
N VAL A 490 13.58 0.04 12.64
CA VAL A 490 14.41 0.86 11.75
C VAL A 490 14.21 0.43 10.30
N VAL A 491 13.96 1.39 9.38
CA VAL A 491 13.81 1.11 7.94
C VAL A 491 14.53 2.13 7.07
N ASP A 492 15.22 1.72 6.00
CA ASP A 492 15.84 2.71 5.10
C ASP A 492 14.76 3.40 4.25
N SER A 493 13.86 2.67 3.58
CA SER A 493 12.77 3.28 2.80
C SER A 493 11.40 2.61 2.90
N VAL A 494 10.34 3.43 2.86
CA VAL A 494 8.93 3.00 2.79
C VAL A 494 8.26 3.65 1.58
N GLU A 495 7.91 2.84 0.57
CA GLU A 495 7.55 3.29 -0.78
C GLU A 495 6.20 2.70 -1.25
N PRO A 496 5.05 3.17 -0.74
CA PRO A 496 3.75 2.82 -1.30
C PRO A 496 3.47 3.64 -2.57
N VAL A 497 3.36 2.93 -3.70
CA VAL A 497 3.16 3.47 -5.04
C VAL A 497 1.83 2.97 -5.61
N VAL A 498 0.98 3.89 -6.05
CA VAL A 498 -0.26 3.57 -6.79
C VAL A 498 -0.24 4.31 -8.12
N GLU A 499 -0.11 3.57 -9.21
CA GLU A 499 0.00 4.13 -10.56
C GLU A 499 -1.18 3.71 -11.44
N GLY A 500 -1.62 4.60 -12.35
CA GLY A 500 -2.52 4.18 -13.41
C GLY A 500 -2.55 5.09 -14.63
N THR A 501 -2.44 4.53 -15.83
CA THR A 501 -2.18 5.35 -17.03
C THR A 501 -3.40 6.08 -17.60
N VAL A 502 -4.61 5.89 -17.07
CA VAL A 502 -5.75 6.73 -17.48
C VAL A 502 -6.53 7.28 -16.28
N VAL A 503 -7.05 6.45 -15.39
CA VAL A 503 -7.92 6.92 -14.31
C VAL A 503 -7.60 6.24 -12.99
N VAL A 504 -7.28 7.03 -11.97
CA VAL A 504 -7.09 6.57 -10.58
C VAL A 504 -8.19 7.17 -9.70
N VAL A 505 -8.98 6.34 -9.00
CA VAL A 505 -10.13 6.81 -8.20
C VAL A 505 -10.21 6.14 -6.84
N GLY A 506 -10.31 6.93 -5.78
CA GLY A 506 -10.60 6.42 -4.44
C GLY A 506 -9.41 5.67 -3.85
N VAL A 507 -8.25 6.32 -3.81
CA VAL A 507 -7.03 5.78 -3.21
C VAL A 507 -6.93 6.24 -1.76
N SER A 508 -6.61 5.32 -0.86
CA SER A 508 -6.32 5.60 0.53
C SER A 508 -5.00 4.97 0.95
N VAL A 509 -4.00 5.78 1.27
CA VAL A 509 -2.69 5.31 1.76
C VAL A 509 -2.53 5.74 3.20
N ARG A 510 -2.13 4.79 4.06
CA ARG A 510 -1.79 5.06 5.45
C ARG A 510 -0.42 4.48 5.78
N VAL A 511 0.52 5.33 6.14
CA VAL A 511 1.85 4.93 6.62
C VAL A 511 1.97 5.32 8.09
N VAL A 512 2.43 4.39 8.93
CA VAL A 512 2.75 4.63 10.34
C VAL A 512 4.14 4.09 10.61
N VAL A 513 5.04 4.95 11.09
CA VAL A 513 6.42 4.62 11.44
C VAL A 513 6.64 5.01 12.90
N GLU A 514 7.07 4.08 13.76
CA GLU A 514 7.32 4.34 15.20
C GLU A 514 8.82 4.37 15.58
N SER A 515 9.72 4.50 14.61
CA SER A 515 11.18 4.44 14.81
C SER A 515 11.94 5.29 13.76
N VAL A 516 13.22 4.96 13.50
CA VAL A 516 14.10 5.69 12.58
C VAL A 516 13.84 5.23 11.14
N VAL A 517 13.57 6.17 10.22
CA VAL A 517 13.45 5.86 8.79
C VAL A 517 14.22 6.83 7.91
N ASP A 518 15.04 6.39 6.95
CA ASP A 518 15.74 7.36 6.09
C ASP A 518 14.73 8.08 5.15
N THR A 519 13.83 7.35 4.49
CA THR A 519 12.89 7.94 3.52
C THR A 519 11.48 7.32 3.57
N VAL A 520 10.44 8.16 3.55
CA VAL A 520 9.04 7.75 3.35
C VAL A 520 8.50 8.44 2.10
N ASP A 521 8.35 7.70 1.00
CA ASP A 521 7.91 8.23 -0.29
C ASP A 521 6.55 7.63 -0.68
N VAL A 522 5.49 8.42 -0.57
CA VAL A 522 4.14 8.00 -1.00
C VAL A 522 3.83 8.59 -2.37
N VAL A 523 3.63 7.74 -3.38
CA VAL A 523 3.34 8.18 -4.75
C VAL A 523 1.97 7.71 -5.19
N VAL A 524 1.15 8.64 -5.68
CA VAL A 524 -0.10 8.34 -6.39
C VAL A 524 -0.08 9.07 -7.73
N ASP A 525 0.26 8.37 -8.81
CA ASP A 525 0.33 8.95 -10.15
C ASP A 525 -0.80 8.41 -11.04
N GLY A 526 -1.36 9.28 -11.87
CA GLY A 526 -2.17 8.81 -12.97
C GLY A 526 -2.14 9.70 -14.20
N THR A 527 -1.88 9.15 -15.37
CA THR A 527 -1.59 9.97 -16.55
C THR A 527 -2.76 10.89 -16.95
N ASP A 528 -4.02 10.46 -16.93
CA ASP A 528 -5.14 11.32 -17.35
C ASP A 528 -5.91 11.95 -16.18
N VAL A 529 -6.41 11.18 -15.20
CA VAL A 529 -7.23 11.73 -14.12
C VAL A 529 -6.99 11.00 -12.80
N VAL A 530 -6.71 11.75 -11.72
CA VAL A 530 -6.67 11.27 -10.34
C VAL A 530 -7.80 11.90 -9.52
N VAL A 531 -8.61 11.08 -8.83
CA VAL A 531 -9.81 11.54 -8.10
C VAL A 531 -9.94 10.88 -6.74
N VAL A 532 -10.20 11.68 -5.69
CA VAL A 532 -10.46 11.21 -4.32
C VAL A 532 -9.26 10.41 -3.80
N VAL A 533 -8.22 11.14 -3.39
CA VAL A 533 -7.00 10.57 -2.80
C VAL A 533 -6.93 10.99 -1.34
N SER A 534 -6.70 10.04 -0.44
CA SER A 534 -6.49 10.30 0.97
C SER A 534 -5.18 9.66 1.44
N VAL A 535 -4.17 10.48 1.70
CA VAL A 535 -2.88 10.03 2.23
C VAL A 535 -2.77 10.45 3.69
N ARG A 536 -2.36 9.52 4.55
CA ARG A 536 -2.02 9.81 5.95
C ARG A 536 -0.69 9.18 6.34
N VAL A 537 0.30 10.00 6.61
CA VAL A 537 1.62 9.59 7.11
C VAL A 537 1.73 10.01 8.58
N VAL A 538 2.14 9.10 9.45
CA VAL A 538 2.43 9.36 10.86
C VAL A 538 3.80 8.79 11.18
N VAL A 539 4.72 9.64 11.61
CA VAL A 539 6.09 9.28 11.97
C VAL A 539 6.32 9.67 13.43
N GLU A 540 6.66 8.71 14.28
CA GLU A 540 7.11 8.91 15.66
C GLU A 540 8.59 8.48 15.75
N GLY A 541 9.56 9.37 15.50
CA GLY A 541 10.95 8.93 15.36
C GLY A 541 11.97 9.95 14.82
N VAL A 542 12.92 9.47 14.03
CA VAL A 542 13.89 10.32 13.30
C VAL A 542 13.76 9.95 11.84
N VAL A 543 13.48 10.92 10.96
CA VAL A 543 13.37 10.65 9.53
C VAL A 543 14.11 11.67 8.70
N ASP A 544 14.90 11.25 7.71
CA ASP A 544 15.60 12.24 6.88
C ASP A 544 14.59 12.91 5.92
N THR A 545 13.72 12.15 5.25
CA THR A 545 12.76 12.72 4.28
C THR A 545 11.38 12.04 4.30
N VAL A 546 10.32 12.84 4.33
CA VAL A 546 8.93 12.40 4.08
C VAL A 546 8.40 13.11 2.83
N ALA A 547 8.20 12.40 1.72
CA ALA A 547 7.60 12.93 0.51
C ALA A 547 6.23 12.30 0.21
N VAL A 548 5.26 13.14 -0.15
CA VAL A 548 3.95 12.70 -0.65
C VAL A 548 3.69 13.36 -1.99
N VAL A 549 3.64 12.56 -3.05
CA VAL A 549 3.42 13.02 -4.42
C VAL A 549 2.08 12.50 -4.95
N VAL A 550 1.21 13.40 -5.39
CA VAL A 550 -0.02 13.08 -6.11
C VAL A 550 0.00 13.80 -7.46
N ASP A 551 0.26 13.07 -8.54
CA ASP A 551 0.48 13.63 -9.88
C ASP A 551 -0.57 13.15 -10.90
N SER A 552 -0.88 14.01 -11.86
CA SER A 552 -1.58 13.65 -13.08
C SER A 552 -1.21 14.54 -14.26
N THR A 553 -1.02 13.94 -15.45
CA THR A 553 -0.79 14.74 -16.67
C THR A 553 -2.02 15.49 -17.19
N LYS A 554 -3.19 15.39 -16.52
CA LYS A 554 -4.29 16.34 -16.77
C LYS A 554 -4.99 16.80 -15.50
N VAL A 555 -5.72 15.95 -14.77
CA VAL A 555 -6.68 16.44 -13.76
C VAL A 555 -6.55 15.72 -12.43
N VAL A 556 -6.35 16.49 -11.35
CA VAL A 556 -6.39 16.02 -9.96
C VAL A 556 -7.58 16.62 -9.22
N VAL A 557 -8.41 15.79 -8.55
CA VAL A 557 -9.59 16.25 -7.81
C VAL A 557 -9.74 15.58 -6.45
N GLY A 558 -9.91 16.37 -5.39
CA GLY A 558 -10.30 15.87 -4.07
C GLY A 558 -9.17 15.15 -3.35
N VAL A 559 -8.06 15.85 -3.14
CA VAL A 559 -6.88 15.32 -2.43
C VAL A 559 -6.92 15.74 -0.97
N SER A 560 -6.71 14.79 -0.06
CA SER A 560 -6.53 15.05 1.37
C SER A 560 -5.23 14.40 1.87
N VAL A 561 -4.22 15.19 2.18
CA VAL A 561 -2.95 14.73 2.76
C VAL A 561 -2.88 15.15 4.22
N THR A 562 -2.47 14.22 5.09
CA THR A 562 -2.16 14.52 6.49
C THR A 562 -0.82 13.90 6.86
N VAL A 563 0.16 14.73 7.19
CA VAL A 563 1.48 14.32 7.66
C VAL A 563 1.62 14.74 9.12
N VAL A 564 1.98 13.81 9.99
CA VAL A 564 2.24 14.07 11.42
C VAL A 564 3.61 13.51 11.76
N VAL A 565 4.49 14.38 12.25
CA VAL A 565 5.88 14.07 12.58
C VAL A 565 6.12 14.43 14.05
N GLU A 566 6.39 13.41 14.86
CA GLU A 566 6.83 13.52 16.24
C GLU A 566 8.32 13.11 16.31
N GLY A 567 9.25 14.02 15.98
CA GLY A 567 10.62 13.61 15.70
C GLY A 567 11.65 14.69 15.40
N VAL A 568 12.81 14.28 14.91
CA VAL A 568 13.75 15.19 14.21
C VAL A 568 13.74 14.78 12.74
N GLU A 569 13.50 15.72 11.83
CA GLU A 569 13.57 15.45 10.39
C GLU A 569 14.36 16.50 9.60
N ASP A 570 14.87 16.12 8.42
CA ASP A 570 15.50 17.10 7.52
C ASP A 570 14.43 17.73 6.59
N THR A 571 13.51 16.95 6.02
CA THR A 571 12.58 17.48 4.99
C THR A 571 11.21 16.80 4.96
N VAL A 572 10.14 17.60 4.97
CA VAL A 572 8.76 17.16 4.66
C VAL A 572 8.30 17.83 3.37
N GLU A 573 7.99 17.05 2.33
CA GLU A 573 7.55 17.54 1.03
C GLU A 573 6.16 16.97 0.66
N VAL A 574 5.23 17.83 0.26
CA VAL A 574 3.92 17.41 -0.29
C VAL A 574 3.70 18.08 -1.64
N VAL A 575 3.67 17.29 -2.70
CA VAL A 575 3.45 17.76 -4.08
C VAL A 575 2.13 17.25 -4.61
N VAL A 576 1.29 18.16 -5.10
CA VAL A 576 0.06 17.84 -5.83
C VAL A 576 0.11 18.54 -7.19
N ASP A 577 0.37 17.78 -8.26
CA ASP A 577 0.48 18.33 -9.62
C ASP A 577 -0.63 17.78 -10.52
N GLY A 578 -1.25 18.66 -11.29
CA GLY A 578 -2.24 18.32 -12.30
C GLY A 578 -2.08 19.21 -13.51
N THR A 579 -1.47 18.71 -14.59
CA THR A 579 -1.07 19.57 -15.72
C THR A 579 -2.21 20.45 -16.26
N ASP A 580 -3.45 19.97 -16.39
CA ASP A 580 -4.58 20.82 -16.81
C ASP A 580 -5.25 21.48 -15.59
N ALA A 581 -5.62 20.71 -14.55
CA ALA A 581 -6.35 21.26 -13.41
C ALA A 581 -6.16 20.50 -12.09
N VAL A 582 -6.11 21.25 -10.99
CA VAL A 582 -6.15 20.75 -9.60
C VAL A 582 -7.33 21.35 -8.86
N VAL A 583 -8.17 20.51 -8.24
CA VAL A 583 -9.42 20.94 -7.60
C VAL A 583 -9.61 20.28 -6.23
N GLU A 584 -9.99 21.06 -5.22
CA GLU A 584 -10.27 20.60 -3.85
C GLU A 584 -9.08 19.85 -3.23
N VAL A 585 -8.05 20.58 -2.83
CA VAL A 585 -6.87 20.04 -2.13
C VAL A 585 -6.91 20.46 -0.66
N SER A 586 -6.67 19.51 0.24
CA SER A 586 -6.51 19.76 1.67
C SER A 586 -5.22 19.10 2.17
N VAL A 587 -4.29 19.90 2.66
CA VAL A 587 -3.03 19.42 3.25
C VAL A 587 -3.00 19.84 4.71
N THR A 588 -2.61 18.93 5.60
CA THR A 588 -2.37 19.22 7.01
C THR A 588 -1.03 18.63 7.41
N VAL A 589 -0.08 19.47 7.79
CA VAL A 589 1.23 19.06 8.29
C VAL A 589 1.32 19.47 9.76
N VAL A 590 1.65 18.53 10.64
CA VAL A 590 1.87 18.77 12.07
C VAL A 590 3.24 18.25 12.45
N VAL A 591 4.09 19.15 12.93
CA VAL A 591 5.48 18.88 13.29
C VAL A 591 5.67 19.22 14.76
N GLU A 592 5.93 18.21 15.60
CA GLU A 592 6.15 18.38 17.05
C GLU A 592 7.65 18.40 17.44
N GLY A 593 8.59 18.20 16.50
CA GLY A 593 10.03 18.28 16.77
C GLY A 593 10.83 18.92 15.62
N ASP A 594 12.15 19.05 15.77
CA ASP A 594 12.95 19.96 14.92
C ASP A 594 12.95 19.50 13.44
N VAL A 595 12.64 20.40 12.49
CA VAL A 595 12.63 20.09 11.04
C VAL A 595 13.37 21.16 10.24
N ASP A 596 14.30 20.80 9.34
CA ASP A 596 14.97 21.84 8.53
C ASP A 596 13.97 22.48 7.54
N THR A 597 13.20 21.67 6.79
CA THR A 597 12.31 22.19 5.74
C THR A 597 10.93 21.51 5.69
N VAL A 598 9.88 22.30 5.53
CA VAL A 598 8.51 21.86 5.20
C VAL A 598 8.09 22.54 3.90
N GLU A 599 7.81 21.77 2.86
CA GLU A 599 7.42 22.27 1.54
C GLU A 599 6.08 21.67 1.09
N VAL A 600 5.13 22.53 0.69
CA VAL A 600 3.85 22.12 0.10
C VAL A 600 3.67 22.80 -1.25
N VAL A 601 3.66 22.01 -2.33
CA VAL A 601 3.49 22.49 -3.70
C VAL A 601 2.16 21.98 -4.26
N VAL A 602 1.33 22.89 -4.78
CA VAL A 602 0.12 22.58 -5.53
C VAL A 602 0.18 23.29 -6.87
N ASP A 603 0.47 22.55 -7.95
CA ASP A 603 0.65 23.10 -9.29
C ASP A 603 -0.43 22.59 -10.24
N GLY A 604 -0.96 23.46 -11.09
CA GLY A 604 -1.74 23.02 -12.24
C GLY A 604 -1.75 24.06 -13.34
N THR A 605 -1.34 23.66 -14.56
CA THR A 605 -1.09 24.63 -15.64
C THR A 605 -2.32 25.47 -15.96
N GLU A 606 -3.54 24.95 -16.06
CA GLU A 606 -4.70 25.83 -16.36
C GLU A 606 -5.41 26.32 -15.10
N VAL A 607 -5.86 25.42 -14.21
CA VAL A 607 -6.79 25.79 -13.12
C VAL A 607 -6.42 25.15 -11.79
N VAL A 608 -6.27 25.96 -10.73
CA VAL A 608 -6.15 25.49 -9.34
C VAL A 608 -7.25 26.10 -8.46
N VAL A 609 -8.15 25.28 -7.89
CA VAL A 609 -9.28 25.80 -7.08
C VAL A 609 -9.52 25.01 -5.80
N GLY A 610 -9.71 25.72 -4.69
CA GLY A 610 -10.14 25.14 -3.42
C GLY A 610 -8.99 24.46 -2.67
N VAL A 611 -7.87 25.16 -2.53
CA VAL A 611 -6.70 24.70 -1.78
C VAL A 611 -6.81 25.12 -0.33
N SER A 612 -6.63 24.19 0.60
CA SER A 612 -6.56 24.47 2.03
C SER A 612 -5.33 23.81 2.62
N VAL A 613 -4.43 24.60 3.21
CA VAL A 613 -3.22 24.09 3.86
C VAL A 613 -3.22 24.56 5.30
N THR A 614 -2.92 23.64 6.21
CA THR A 614 -2.75 23.93 7.64
C THR A 614 -1.45 23.33 8.11
N GLU A 615 -0.55 24.18 8.59
CA GLU A 615 0.75 23.79 9.12
C GLU A 615 0.82 24.20 10.59
N VAL A 616 1.18 23.25 11.44
CA VAL A 616 1.38 23.47 12.87
C VAL A 616 2.76 22.97 13.22
N VAL A 617 3.63 23.89 13.65
CA VAL A 617 5.01 23.63 14.03
C VAL A 617 5.17 24.00 15.49
N GLU A 618 5.44 23.01 16.34
CA GLU A 618 5.64 23.20 17.79
C GLU A 618 7.12 23.34 18.18
N SER A 619 8.05 23.30 17.20
CA SER A 619 9.50 23.23 17.38
C SER A 619 10.25 24.26 16.52
N VAL A 620 11.58 24.14 16.41
CA VAL A 620 12.40 24.99 15.55
C VAL A 620 12.36 24.48 14.10
N VAL A 621 12.08 25.38 13.14
CA VAL A 621 12.11 25.07 11.69
C VAL A 621 12.90 26.11 10.89
N ASP A 622 13.78 25.68 9.99
CA ASP A 622 14.54 26.64 9.17
C ASP A 622 13.65 27.24 8.06
N THR A 623 12.85 26.44 7.36
CA THR A 623 11.99 26.95 6.27
C THR A 623 10.65 26.24 6.17
N VAL A 624 9.57 27.02 6.10
CA VAL A 624 8.22 26.57 5.72
C VAL A 624 7.87 27.24 4.40
N ALA A 625 7.72 26.48 3.32
CA ALA A 625 7.43 26.99 1.98
C ALA A 625 6.14 26.38 1.45
N LEU A 626 5.23 27.24 0.98
CA LEU A 626 3.98 26.82 0.36
C LEU A 626 3.85 27.51 -1.00
N VAL A 627 3.71 26.72 -2.06
CA VAL A 627 3.54 27.23 -3.42
C VAL A 627 2.23 26.72 -4.00
N VAL A 628 1.38 27.63 -4.48
CA VAL A 628 0.20 27.33 -5.30
C VAL A 628 0.36 28.04 -6.63
N ASP A 629 0.56 27.31 -7.72
CA ASP A 629 0.75 27.88 -9.06
C ASP A 629 -0.36 27.42 -10.02
N GLY A 630 -0.81 28.32 -10.90
CA GLY A 630 -1.60 27.93 -12.06
C GLY A 630 -1.81 29.04 -13.09
N THR A 631 -1.59 28.73 -14.36
CA THR A 631 -1.47 29.80 -15.38
C THR A 631 -2.78 30.51 -15.72
N GLU A 632 -3.95 29.88 -15.77
CA GLU A 632 -5.19 30.63 -16.07
C GLU A 632 -5.92 31.11 -14.81
N VAL A 633 -6.24 30.22 -13.88
CA VAL A 633 -7.06 30.58 -12.72
C VAL A 633 -6.60 29.90 -11.45
N VAL A 634 -6.28 30.70 -10.42
CA VAL A 634 -6.13 30.23 -9.04
C VAL A 634 -7.26 30.80 -8.18
N GLY A 635 -7.90 29.98 -7.33
CA GLY A 635 -8.87 30.54 -6.40
C GLY A 635 -9.37 29.68 -5.25
N GLY A 636 -9.86 30.34 -4.21
CA GLY A 636 -10.30 29.70 -2.98
C GLY A 636 -9.13 29.06 -2.22
N VAL A 637 -8.01 29.77 -2.13
CA VAL A 637 -6.82 29.35 -1.39
C VAL A 637 -6.94 29.79 0.06
N SER A 638 -6.74 28.87 1.00
CA SER A 638 -6.72 29.15 2.43
C SER A 638 -5.51 28.51 3.08
N VAL A 639 -4.63 29.32 3.64
CA VAL A 639 -3.41 28.89 4.31
C VAL A 639 -3.48 29.31 5.77
N THR A 640 -3.17 28.39 6.67
CA THR A 640 -3.01 28.67 8.10
C THR A 640 -1.70 28.07 8.59
N VAL A 641 -0.76 28.92 8.99
CA VAL A 641 0.52 28.52 9.58
C VAL A 641 0.49 28.93 11.06
N VAL A 642 0.78 27.99 11.96
CA VAL A 642 0.88 28.21 13.41
C VAL A 642 2.24 27.74 13.88
N LEU A 643 3.03 28.66 14.43
CA LEU A 643 4.39 28.44 14.90
C LEU A 643 4.45 28.72 16.39
N GLU A 644 4.76 27.72 17.21
CA GLU A 644 4.90 27.90 18.67
C GLU A 644 6.34 28.25 19.09
N ASP A 645 7.36 27.89 18.31
CA ASP A 645 8.78 28.14 18.57
C ASP A 645 9.45 28.92 17.40
N ASP A 646 10.79 28.94 17.35
CA ASP A 646 11.58 29.78 16.45
C ASP A 646 11.56 29.26 14.98
N VAL A 647 11.31 30.13 13.99
CA VAL A 647 11.34 29.78 12.56
C VAL A 647 12.18 30.76 11.74
N ASP A 648 13.14 30.30 10.96
CA ASP A 648 13.95 31.24 10.16
C ASP A 648 13.11 31.84 9.02
N THR A 649 12.43 31.04 8.19
CA THR A 649 11.65 31.55 7.04
C THR A 649 10.28 30.88 6.90
N VAL A 650 9.23 31.67 6.69
CA VAL A 650 7.92 31.21 6.20
C VAL A 650 7.67 31.88 4.86
N GLU A 651 7.40 31.12 3.80
CA GLU A 651 7.11 31.61 2.46
C GLU A 651 5.78 31.02 1.98
N VAL A 652 4.84 31.86 1.55
CA VAL A 652 3.54 31.44 0.99
C VAL A 652 3.33 32.12 -0.35
N VAL A 653 3.56 31.40 -1.45
CA VAL A 653 3.40 31.87 -2.83
C VAL A 653 2.08 31.36 -3.42
N VAL A 654 1.28 32.25 -3.98
CA VAL A 654 0.08 31.95 -4.76
C VAL A 654 0.19 32.68 -6.10
N ASP A 655 0.71 32.02 -7.11
CA ASP A 655 0.88 32.59 -8.45
C ASP A 655 -0.25 32.13 -9.37
N GLY A 656 -0.89 33.05 -10.09
CA GLY A 656 -1.65 32.64 -11.25
C GLY A 656 -1.60 33.62 -12.39
N THR A 657 -1.24 33.18 -13.60
CA THR A 657 -0.93 34.12 -14.69
C THR A 657 -2.12 35.00 -15.07
N ASP A 658 -3.36 34.52 -15.19
CA ASP A 658 -4.49 35.42 -15.50
C ASP A 658 -5.26 35.88 -14.24
N ILE A 659 -5.86 34.98 -13.46
CA ILE A 659 -6.83 35.35 -12.42
C ILE A 659 -6.54 34.67 -11.07
N VAL A 660 -6.44 35.46 -10.00
CA VAL A 660 -6.41 34.99 -8.60
C VAL A 660 -7.64 35.47 -7.83
N VAL A 661 -8.39 34.56 -7.18
CA VAL A 661 -9.61 34.92 -6.41
C VAL A 661 -9.70 34.23 -5.06
N GLY A 662 -9.90 35.00 -3.99
CA GLY A 662 -10.27 34.46 -2.69
C GLY A 662 -9.11 33.77 -2.00
N VAL A 663 -8.02 34.51 -1.77
CA VAL A 663 -6.84 34.04 -1.04
C VAL A 663 -6.96 34.49 0.41
N SER A 664 -6.81 33.55 1.34
CA SER A 664 -6.81 33.84 2.77
C SER A 664 -5.60 33.21 3.43
N VAL A 665 -4.67 34.03 3.92
CA VAL A 665 -3.46 33.57 4.61
C VAL A 665 -3.52 34.02 6.06
N ARG A 666 -3.28 33.09 6.97
CA ARG A 666 -3.18 33.37 8.41
C ARG A 666 -1.90 32.78 8.97
N VAL A 667 -1.00 33.64 9.43
CA VAL A 667 0.22 33.24 10.13
C VAL A 667 0.09 33.65 11.60
N VAL A 668 0.35 32.71 12.52
CA VAL A 668 0.39 32.96 13.96
C VAL A 668 1.75 32.47 14.47
N ALA A 669 2.60 33.36 14.95
CA ALA A 669 3.90 33.04 15.50
C ALA A 669 4.01 33.48 16.96
N GLU A 670 4.21 32.53 17.88
CA GLU A 670 4.47 32.81 19.30
C GLU A 670 5.98 32.95 19.59
N GLY A 671 6.84 32.32 18.78
CA GLY A 671 8.31 32.34 18.88
C GLY A 671 9.00 33.46 18.09
N VAL A 672 10.31 33.30 17.81
CA VAL A 672 11.05 34.22 16.94
C VAL A 672 10.88 33.82 15.49
N ALA A 673 10.51 34.74 14.58
CA ALA A 673 10.59 34.47 13.15
C ALA A 673 11.52 35.45 12.43
N ASP A 674 12.50 34.98 11.66
CA ASP A 674 13.41 35.88 10.95
C ASP A 674 12.68 36.52 9.75
N THR A 675 11.97 35.71 8.93
CA THR A 675 11.23 36.17 7.74
C THR A 675 9.88 35.47 7.60
N VAL A 676 8.80 36.23 7.32
CA VAL A 676 7.48 35.71 6.93
C VAL A 676 7.03 36.36 5.63
N GLU A 677 7.27 35.73 4.49
CA GLU A 677 6.88 36.16 3.15
C GLU A 677 5.55 35.53 2.68
N VAL A 678 4.66 36.33 2.11
CA VAL A 678 3.41 35.87 1.49
C VAL A 678 3.27 36.55 0.13
N VAL A 679 3.49 35.84 -0.97
CA VAL A 679 3.38 36.34 -2.35
C VAL A 679 2.05 35.90 -2.97
N VAL A 680 1.31 36.81 -3.61
CA VAL A 680 0.09 36.48 -4.39
C VAL A 680 0.14 37.16 -5.76
N ASP A 681 0.67 36.49 -6.78
CA ASP A 681 0.94 37.09 -8.09
C ASP A 681 -0.21 36.84 -9.09
N SER A 682 -0.58 37.86 -9.89
CA SER A 682 -1.30 37.62 -11.16
C SER A 682 -1.07 38.65 -12.25
N THR A 683 -1.02 38.23 -13.53
CA THR A 683 -0.81 39.14 -14.65
C THR A 683 -2.07 39.83 -15.20
N ASP A 684 -3.28 39.51 -14.73
CA ASP A 684 -4.51 40.28 -15.06
C ASP A 684 -5.32 40.74 -13.82
N VAL A 685 -5.84 39.82 -12.98
CA VAL A 685 -6.84 40.16 -11.96
C VAL A 685 -6.58 39.48 -10.61
N VAL A 686 -6.63 40.27 -9.52
CA VAL A 686 -6.64 39.77 -8.13
C VAL A 686 -7.91 40.24 -7.40
N VAL A 687 -8.67 39.31 -6.80
CA VAL A 687 -9.92 39.63 -6.07
C VAL A 687 -9.99 38.92 -4.73
N GLY A 688 -10.19 39.67 -3.65
CA GLY A 688 -10.51 39.10 -2.33
C GLY A 688 -9.32 38.44 -1.66
N VAL A 689 -8.30 39.23 -1.32
CA VAL A 689 -7.12 38.78 -0.57
C VAL A 689 -7.27 39.21 0.88
N SER A 690 -7.14 38.27 1.81
CA SER A 690 -7.11 38.54 3.25
C SER A 690 -5.88 37.93 3.89
N VAL A 691 -4.97 38.77 4.40
CA VAL A 691 -3.78 38.31 5.11
C VAL A 691 -3.87 38.76 6.57
N THR A 692 -3.66 37.81 7.48
CA THR A 692 -3.62 38.07 8.92
C THR A 692 -2.34 37.50 9.49
N VAL A 693 -1.46 38.37 9.98
CA VAL A 693 -0.22 37.98 10.67
C VAL A 693 -0.34 38.39 12.13
N VAL A 694 -0.20 37.43 13.04
CA VAL A 694 -0.21 37.64 14.49
C VAL A 694 1.12 37.17 15.05
N VAL A 695 1.87 38.10 15.64
CA VAL A 695 3.19 37.83 16.23
C VAL A 695 3.15 38.17 17.71
N GLU A 696 3.37 37.18 18.57
CA GLU A 696 3.56 37.38 20.01
C GLU A 696 5.04 37.45 20.42
N GLY A 697 5.95 36.96 19.58
CA GLY A 697 7.41 36.95 19.79
C GLY A 697 8.19 38.06 19.06
N LEU A 698 9.48 37.82 18.77
CA LEU A 698 10.33 38.77 18.01
C LEU A 698 10.28 38.41 16.53
N VAL A 699 10.09 39.40 15.65
CA VAL A 699 10.17 39.15 14.22
C VAL A 699 11.05 40.19 13.57
N ASP A 700 12.07 39.74 12.85
CA ASP A 700 12.99 40.62 12.13
C ASP A 700 12.25 41.17 10.89
N THR A 701 11.65 40.28 10.07
CA THR A 701 10.94 40.66 8.84
C THR A 701 9.62 39.91 8.58
N VAL A 702 8.63 40.62 8.05
CA VAL A 702 7.38 40.09 7.48
C VAL A 702 7.20 40.71 6.10
N GLU A 703 6.97 39.96 5.05
CA GLU A 703 6.79 40.45 3.68
C GLU A 703 5.45 39.89 3.17
N VAL A 704 4.60 40.70 2.54
CA VAL A 704 3.33 40.22 1.97
C VAL A 704 3.14 40.79 0.57
N ILE A 705 3.83 40.25 -0.40
CA ILE A 705 3.72 40.63 -1.79
C ILE A 705 2.38 40.12 -2.39
N VAL A 706 1.74 40.88 -3.26
CA VAL A 706 0.57 40.51 -4.07
C VAL A 706 0.77 41.10 -5.48
N ASP A 707 1.80 40.64 -6.18
CA ASP A 707 2.47 41.38 -7.24
C ASP A 707 2.09 40.96 -8.68
N SER A 708 2.70 41.60 -9.69
CA SER A 708 2.83 41.17 -11.07
C SER A 708 4.16 41.55 -11.74
N THR A 709 5.22 41.94 -11.00
CA THR A 709 6.62 41.44 -11.05
C THR A 709 7.65 42.30 -10.24
N GLY A 710 8.27 41.76 -9.17
CA GLY A 710 9.47 42.30 -8.51
C GLY A 710 9.75 41.84 -7.06
N VAL A 711 11.05 41.72 -6.69
CA VAL A 711 11.58 41.24 -5.37
C VAL A 711 12.27 42.37 -4.59
N VAL A 712 12.07 42.47 -3.27
CA VAL A 712 12.65 43.51 -2.38
C VAL A 712 13.16 42.92 -1.04
N ASP A 713 13.61 43.76 -0.10
CA ASP A 713 14.50 43.47 1.03
C ASP A 713 14.16 44.47 2.18
N THR A 714 12.91 44.43 2.67
CA THR A 714 12.30 45.21 3.78
C THR A 714 10.95 44.58 4.18
N VAL A 715 10.33 44.93 5.33
CA VAL A 715 8.99 44.41 5.69
C VAL A 715 7.94 45.01 4.77
N GLU A 716 7.76 44.50 3.55
CA GLU A 716 6.98 45.13 2.49
C GLU A 716 5.75 44.26 2.16
N VAL A 717 4.52 44.73 2.42
CA VAL A 717 3.38 44.20 1.65
C VAL A 717 3.48 44.83 0.27
N VAL A 718 3.37 44.16 -0.87
CA VAL A 718 3.35 44.84 -2.19
C VAL A 718 2.26 44.28 -3.05
N VAL A 719 1.05 44.84 -3.00
CA VAL A 719 0.11 44.56 -4.09
C VAL A 719 0.63 45.25 -5.35
N ASP A 720 0.71 44.64 -6.53
CA ASP A 720 0.97 45.32 -7.81
C ASP A 720 0.21 44.58 -8.90
N GLY A 721 -1.06 44.92 -9.10
CA GLY A 721 -1.85 44.33 -10.18
C GLY A 721 -1.69 45.09 -11.49
N THR A 722 -1.30 44.42 -12.58
CA THR A 722 -1.22 45.01 -13.95
C THR A 722 -2.51 45.62 -14.48
N ASP A 723 -3.67 45.17 -14.00
CA ASP A 723 -4.97 45.71 -14.39
C ASP A 723 -5.85 46.03 -13.16
N VAL A 724 -6.38 45.04 -12.43
CA VAL A 724 -7.43 45.31 -11.42
C VAL A 724 -7.24 44.53 -10.11
N VAL A 725 -7.20 45.27 -8.99
CA VAL A 725 -7.15 44.78 -7.61
C VAL A 725 -8.44 45.17 -6.87
N VAL A 726 -9.15 44.20 -6.28
CA VAL A 726 -10.42 44.45 -5.58
C VAL A 726 -10.49 43.71 -4.24
N GLU A 727 -10.94 44.41 -3.19
CA GLU A 727 -11.20 43.87 -1.84
C GLU A 727 -9.96 43.24 -1.17
N VAL A 728 -8.95 44.07 -0.90
CA VAL A 728 -7.74 43.66 -0.14
C VAL A 728 -7.90 44.03 1.33
N SER A 729 -7.69 43.08 2.23
CA SER A 729 -7.67 43.31 3.67
C SER A 729 -6.42 42.75 4.32
N VAL A 730 -5.61 43.62 4.92
CA VAL A 730 -4.38 43.25 5.62
C VAL A 730 -4.54 43.62 7.09
N THR A 731 -4.32 42.66 7.99
CA THR A 731 -4.29 42.90 9.43
C THR A 731 -2.99 42.37 10.01
N VAL A 732 -2.18 43.26 10.56
CA VAL A 732 -0.92 42.94 11.23
C VAL A 732 -1.09 43.27 12.71
N VAL A 733 -0.91 42.29 13.58
CA VAL A 733 -0.92 42.46 15.04
C VAL A 733 0.42 41.99 15.60
N VAL A 734 1.17 42.93 16.16
CA VAL A 734 2.49 42.69 16.74
C VAL A 734 2.42 43.01 18.23
N GLU A 735 2.65 42.00 19.07
CA GLU A 735 2.80 42.21 20.52
C GLU A 735 4.27 42.32 20.95
N GLY A 736 5.23 41.88 20.13
CA GLY A 736 6.68 41.97 20.36
C GLY A 736 7.39 43.14 19.65
N ASP A 737 8.73 43.19 19.74
CA ASP A 737 9.56 44.20 19.07
C ASP A 737 9.78 43.79 17.60
N VAL A 738 9.62 44.72 16.65
CA VAL A 738 9.80 44.52 15.20
C VAL A 738 10.62 45.68 14.63
N ASP A 739 11.48 45.47 13.64
CA ASP A 739 12.25 46.58 13.07
C ASP A 739 11.37 47.47 12.16
N THR A 740 10.73 46.92 11.13
CA THR A 740 9.91 47.71 10.18
C THR A 740 8.56 47.05 9.90
N VAL A 741 7.51 47.82 9.55
CA VAL A 741 6.20 47.35 9.09
C VAL A 741 5.69 48.16 7.89
N GLU A 742 6.06 47.81 6.66
CA GLU A 742 5.57 48.43 5.42
C GLU A 742 4.40 47.62 4.85
N VAL A 743 3.37 48.31 4.36
CA VAL A 743 2.21 47.69 3.71
C VAL A 743 1.86 48.42 2.41
N VAL A 744 2.47 48.06 1.28
CA VAL A 744 2.23 48.58 -0.07
C VAL A 744 1.07 47.86 -0.78
N VAL A 745 0.19 48.63 -1.42
CA VAL A 745 -0.88 48.16 -2.30
C VAL A 745 -0.88 48.99 -3.58
N ASP A 746 -0.13 48.60 -4.59
CA ASP A 746 -0.07 49.13 -5.96
C ASP A 746 -1.02 48.40 -6.94
N GLY A 747 -1.41 49.10 -8.01
CA GLY A 747 -2.13 48.53 -9.14
C GLY A 747 -2.14 49.47 -10.33
N ILE A 748 -1.78 48.97 -11.50
CA ILE A 748 -1.59 49.77 -12.71
C ILE A 748 -2.91 50.40 -13.23
N GLU A 749 -4.06 49.72 -13.22
CA GLU A 749 -5.32 50.40 -13.62
C GLU A 749 -6.21 50.77 -12.43
N VAL A 750 -6.69 49.81 -11.64
CA VAL A 750 -7.75 50.07 -10.66
C VAL A 750 -7.52 49.31 -9.35
N VAL A 751 -7.50 50.05 -8.23
CA VAL A 751 -7.51 49.52 -6.86
C VAL A 751 -8.82 49.90 -6.16
N VAL A 752 -9.59 48.91 -5.67
CA VAL A 752 -10.88 49.16 -4.99
C VAL A 752 -11.01 48.40 -3.68
N GLY A 753 -11.31 49.11 -2.60
CA GLY A 753 -11.69 48.52 -1.32
C GLY A 753 -10.52 47.93 -0.55
N VAL A 754 -9.54 48.77 -0.22
CA VAL A 754 -8.35 48.38 0.54
C VAL A 754 -8.58 48.70 2.02
N SER A 755 -8.35 47.74 2.91
CA SER A 755 -8.33 47.99 4.35
C SER A 755 -7.05 47.45 4.98
N VAL A 756 -6.21 48.34 5.49
CA VAL A 756 -4.99 48.01 6.22
C VAL A 756 -5.20 48.32 7.70
N THR A 757 -4.94 47.36 8.57
CA THR A 757 -4.94 47.56 10.03
C THR A 757 -3.64 47.06 10.62
N VAL A 758 -2.85 47.97 11.17
CA VAL A 758 -1.60 47.66 11.89
C VAL A 758 -1.81 47.97 13.37
N ILE A 759 -1.57 47.01 14.24
CA ILE A 759 -1.66 47.16 15.70
C ILE A 759 -0.32 46.70 16.30
N VAL A 760 0.42 47.62 16.91
CA VAL A 760 1.71 47.32 17.54
C VAL A 760 1.63 47.64 19.03
N GLU A 761 1.93 46.66 19.89
CA GLU A 761 1.97 46.86 21.34
C GLU A 761 3.39 47.13 21.90
N SER A 762 4.45 46.84 21.13
CA SER A 762 5.85 47.07 21.52
C SER A 762 6.59 48.05 20.60
N VAL A 763 7.93 48.07 20.64
CA VAL A 763 8.79 49.01 19.90
C VAL A 763 8.85 48.63 18.43
N VAL A 764 8.73 49.62 17.54
CA VAL A 764 8.95 49.46 16.08
C VAL A 764 9.81 50.58 15.52
N ASP A 765 10.74 50.34 14.61
CA ASP A 765 11.53 51.44 14.03
C ASP A 765 10.70 52.23 12.98
N SER A 766 10.00 51.57 12.05
CA SER A 766 9.08 52.25 11.10
C SER A 766 7.79 51.49 10.80
N VAL A 767 6.72 52.21 10.47
CA VAL A 767 5.44 51.67 9.96
C VAL A 767 5.00 52.44 8.72
N GLU A 768 4.93 51.79 7.57
CA GLU A 768 4.83 52.42 6.25
C GLU A 768 3.71 51.83 5.37
N PRO A 769 2.41 52.00 5.68
CA PRO A 769 1.34 51.57 4.80
C PRO A 769 1.20 52.51 3.57
N VAL A 770 1.47 51.98 2.39
CA VAL A 770 1.43 52.66 1.10
C VAL A 770 0.29 52.06 0.25
N VAL A 771 -0.48 52.88 -0.46
CA VAL A 771 -1.47 52.42 -1.44
C VAL A 771 -1.30 53.23 -2.71
N GLU A 772 -0.75 52.64 -3.76
CA GLU A 772 -0.52 53.29 -5.05
C GLU A 772 -1.51 52.79 -6.11
N GLY A 773 -1.72 53.58 -7.16
CA GLY A 773 -2.41 53.06 -8.33
C GLY A 773 -2.29 53.95 -9.56
N THR A 774 -1.97 53.37 -10.72
CA THR A 774 -1.60 54.20 -11.88
C THR A 774 -2.80 54.91 -12.55
N LYS A 775 -4.05 54.54 -12.22
CA LYS A 775 -5.24 55.32 -12.67
C LYS A 775 -6.23 55.58 -11.56
N VAL A 776 -6.82 54.56 -10.92
CA VAL A 776 -7.97 54.77 -10.04
C VAL A 776 -7.82 54.04 -8.71
N VAL A 777 -7.89 54.78 -7.60
CA VAL A 777 -7.90 54.26 -6.23
C VAL A 777 -9.23 54.62 -5.55
N ILE A 778 -9.99 53.64 -5.07
CA ILE A 778 -11.32 53.85 -4.46
C ILE A 778 -11.47 53.08 -3.15
N GLY A 779 -11.84 53.78 -2.08
CA GLY A 779 -12.26 53.16 -0.82
C GLY A 779 -11.10 52.58 -0.03
N VAL A 780 -10.16 53.43 0.37
CA VAL A 780 -8.98 53.05 1.16
C VAL A 780 -9.24 53.33 2.65
N SER A 781 -8.96 52.37 3.51
CA SER A 781 -9.05 52.49 4.97
C SER A 781 -7.77 52.02 5.63
N VAL A 782 -6.89 52.94 6.02
CA VAL A 782 -5.68 52.63 6.78
C VAL A 782 -5.91 52.95 8.26
N ARG A 783 -5.59 51.99 9.13
CA ARG A 783 -5.66 52.16 10.58
C ARG A 783 -4.37 51.68 11.24
N VAL A 784 -3.63 52.58 11.84
CA VAL A 784 -2.42 52.29 12.61
C VAL A 784 -2.69 52.58 14.09
N VAL A 785 -2.44 51.60 14.97
CA VAL A 785 -2.61 51.74 16.43
C VAL A 785 -1.35 51.27 17.12
N MET A 786 -0.66 52.15 17.83
CA MET A 786 0.61 51.88 18.47
C MET A 786 0.59 52.30 19.95
N LYS A 787 1.15 51.46 20.83
CA LYS A 787 1.14 51.67 22.29
C LYS A 787 2.52 51.92 22.92
N SER A 788 3.57 52.03 22.10
CA SER A 788 4.96 52.14 22.56
C SER A 788 5.77 53.11 21.69
N VAL A 789 7.10 53.03 21.77
CA VAL A 789 8.06 53.90 21.06
C VAL A 789 8.15 53.51 19.58
N VAL A 790 8.12 54.50 18.69
CA VAL A 790 8.27 54.32 17.24
C VAL A 790 9.14 55.43 16.66
N ASN A 791 10.02 55.16 15.69
CA ASN A 791 10.75 56.27 15.05
C ASN A 791 9.88 56.94 13.98
N THR A 792 9.32 56.17 13.04
CA THR A 792 8.65 56.72 11.85
C THR A 792 7.30 56.06 11.57
N VAL A 793 6.30 56.84 11.16
CA VAL A 793 4.99 56.35 10.70
C VAL A 793 4.60 57.07 9.43
N ASP A 794 4.73 56.43 8.27
CA ASP A 794 4.49 57.07 6.97
C ASP A 794 3.33 56.38 6.24
N VAL A 795 2.17 57.04 6.19
CA VAL A 795 1.00 56.53 5.45
C VAL A 795 0.91 57.23 4.11
N VAL A 796 1.05 56.49 3.00
CA VAL A 796 0.97 57.07 1.65
C VAL A 796 -0.22 56.48 0.89
N VAL A 797 -1.01 57.33 0.23
CA VAL A 797 -2.04 56.91 -0.72
C VAL A 797 -1.88 57.73 -1.99
N ASP A 798 -1.34 57.16 -3.06
CA ASP A 798 -1.14 57.82 -4.34
C ASP A 798 -2.02 57.20 -5.44
N GLY A 799 -2.58 58.03 -6.32
CA GLY A 799 -3.34 57.56 -7.47
C GLY A 799 -3.19 58.50 -8.65
N THR A 800 -2.69 58.02 -9.79
CA THR A 800 -2.32 58.94 -10.88
C THR A 800 -3.52 59.67 -11.46
N ASP A 801 -4.68 59.06 -11.72
CA ASP A 801 -5.83 59.83 -12.21
C ASP A 801 -6.80 60.21 -11.06
N VAL A 802 -7.39 59.22 -10.37
CA VAL A 802 -8.53 59.45 -9.47
C VAL A 802 -8.37 58.72 -8.14
N VAL A 803 -8.46 59.45 -7.03
CA VAL A 803 -8.50 58.92 -5.66
C VAL A 803 -9.85 59.27 -5.01
N VAL A 804 -10.60 58.29 -4.50
CA VAL A 804 -11.93 58.50 -3.89
C VAL A 804 -12.11 57.74 -2.60
N GLY A 805 -12.52 58.42 -1.52
CA GLY A 805 -12.97 57.78 -0.29
C GLY A 805 -11.82 57.19 0.52
N VAL A 806 -10.84 58.04 0.89
CA VAL A 806 -9.69 57.65 1.72
C VAL A 806 -9.99 57.95 3.18
N SER A 807 -9.73 56.97 4.04
CA SER A 807 -9.81 57.11 5.50
C SER A 807 -8.54 56.61 6.16
N VAL A 808 -7.79 57.51 6.80
CA VAL A 808 -6.57 57.20 7.54
C VAL A 808 -6.81 57.51 9.01
N THR A 809 -6.52 56.55 9.89
CA THR A 809 -6.57 56.72 11.34
C THR A 809 -5.27 56.25 11.96
N VAL A 810 -4.48 57.17 12.50
CA VAL A 810 -3.24 56.88 13.24
C VAL A 810 -3.49 57.19 14.71
N VAL A 811 -3.27 56.22 15.58
CA VAL A 811 -3.38 56.37 17.05
C VAL A 811 -2.07 55.89 17.67
N VAL A 812 -1.36 56.78 18.34
CA VAL A 812 -0.08 56.48 18.99
C VAL A 812 -0.14 56.87 20.46
N GLU A 813 0.29 55.98 21.34
CA GLU A 813 0.58 56.26 22.75
C GLU A 813 2.09 56.00 22.98
N GLY A 814 2.97 57.02 23.04
CA GLY A 814 4.42 56.76 23.00
C GLY A 814 5.36 57.96 22.88
N VAL A 815 6.63 57.71 22.56
CA VAL A 815 7.61 58.73 22.17
C VAL A 815 7.96 58.46 20.71
N GLU A 816 7.89 59.47 19.85
CA GLU A 816 8.14 59.31 18.41
C GLU A 816 9.00 60.43 17.80
N ASP A 817 9.65 60.12 16.67
CA ASP A 817 10.34 61.12 15.86
C ASP A 817 9.35 61.72 14.82
N THR A 818 8.68 60.92 13.98
CA THR A 818 7.92 61.45 12.83
C THR A 818 6.65 60.67 12.48
N VAL A 819 5.54 61.38 12.25
CA VAL A 819 4.29 60.84 11.66
C VAL A 819 3.97 61.61 10.38
N GLU A 820 4.00 60.95 9.23
CA GLU A 820 3.65 61.49 7.93
C GLU A 820 2.40 60.80 7.35
N VAL A 821 1.46 61.58 6.82
CA VAL A 821 0.31 61.06 6.06
C VAL A 821 0.20 61.82 4.75
N VAL A 822 0.46 61.14 3.64
CA VAL A 822 0.40 61.70 2.28
C VAL A 822 -0.76 61.09 1.51
N VAL A 823 -1.60 61.92 0.91
CA VAL A 823 -2.59 61.50 -0.09
C VAL A 823 -2.38 62.34 -1.35
N ASP A 824 -1.94 61.70 -2.45
CA ASP A 824 -1.64 62.38 -3.72
C ASP A 824 -2.50 61.83 -4.88
N GLY A 825 -2.69 62.65 -5.91
CA GLY A 825 -3.14 62.18 -7.21
C GLY A 825 -3.07 63.23 -8.33
N THR A 826 -3.00 62.80 -9.60
CA THR A 826 -2.76 63.78 -10.69
C THR A 826 -4.01 64.47 -11.24
N ASP A 827 -5.19 63.84 -11.27
CA ASP A 827 -6.42 64.51 -11.74
C ASP A 827 -7.41 64.87 -10.62
N VAL A 828 -7.88 63.94 -9.79
CA VAL A 828 -8.98 64.19 -8.84
C VAL A 828 -8.84 63.44 -7.52
N VAL A 829 -8.85 64.16 -6.39
CA VAL A 829 -8.95 63.60 -5.03
C VAL A 829 -10.30 63.95 -4.38
N VAL A 830 -11.06 62.94 -3.91
CA VAL A 830 -12.42 63.11 -3.36
C VAL A 830 -12.61 62.38 -2.04
N GLU A 831 -13.26 63.02 -1.06
CA GLU A 831 -13.69 62.41 0.21
C GLU A 831 -12.52 61.82 1.02
N VAL A 832 -11.55 62.66 1.41
CA VAL A 832 -10.41 62.27 2.26
C VAL A 832 -10.73 62.57 3.73
N SER A 833 -10.47 61.60 4.60
CA SER A 833 -10.58 61.74 6.06
C SER A 833 -9.32 61.23 6.75
N VAL A 834 -8.58 62.12 7.40
CA VAL A 834 -7.37 61.80 8.16
C VAL A 834 -7.62 62.12 9.62
N THR A 835 -7.37 61.16 10.51
CA THR A 835 -7.43 61.34 11.97
C THR A 835 -6.11 60.87 12.58
N VAL A 836 -5.38 61.76 13.21
CA VAL A 836 -4.13 61.47 13.92
C VAL A 836 -4.34 61.79 15.40
N VAL A 837 -4.13 60.82 16.28
CA VAL A 837 -4.26 60.97 17.74
C VAL A 837 -2.96 60.52 18.39
N LEU A 838 -2.25 61.46 19.03
CA LEU A 838 -0.94 61.22 19.62
C LEU A 838 -0.98 61.55 21.11
N GLU A 839 -0.57 60.60 21.95
CA GLU A 839 -0.37 60.79 23.39
C GLU A 839 1.12 60.62 23.72
N GLY A 840 1.85 61.73 23.89
CA GLY A 840 3.28 61.71 24.23
C GLY A 840 4.17 62.79 23.57
N ASP A 841 5.48 62.51 23.48
CA ASP A 841 6.46 63.43 22.89
C ASP A 841 6.71 63.03 21.42
N VAL A 842 6.52 63.93 20.46
CA VAL A 842 6.64 63.69 19.00
C VAL A 842 7.48 64.79 18.35
N ASP A 843 8.48 64.53 17.51
CA ASP A 843 9.18 65.64 16.85
C ASP A 843 8.30 66.29 15.75
N THR A 844 7.77 65.50 14.81
CA THR A 844 7.07 66.05 13.64
C THR A 844 5.77 65.30 13.31
N VAL A 845 4.72 66.03 13.00
CA VAL A 845 3.47 65.51 12.41
C VAL A 845 3.20 66.25 11.11
N GLU A 846 3.12 65.53 10.00
CA GLU A 846 2.87 66.09 8.68
C GLU A 846 1.69 65.38 8.01
N VAL A 847 0.70 66.14 7.56
CA VAL A 847 -0.43 65.63 6.78
C VAL A 847 -0.53 66.40 5.48
N VAL A 848 -0.24 65.75 4.37
CA VAL A 848 -0.25 66.33 3.03
C VAL A 848 -1.39 65.70 2.22
N VAL A 849 -2.25 66.55 1.66
CA VAL A 849 -3.18 66.17 0.61
C VAL A 849 -2.87 67.05 -0.60
N ASP A 850 -2.14 66.51 -1.57
CA ASP A 850 -1.71 67.24 -2.77
C ASP A 850 -2.36 66.63 -4.01
N GLU A 851 -2.42 67.42 -5.08
CA GLU A 851 -2.85 66.96 -6.40
C GLU A 851 -2.71 68.01 -7.50
N THR A 852 -2.84 67.55 -8.75
CA THR A 852 -2.68 68.43 -9.91
C THR A 852 -3.96 69.12 -10.38
N GLU A 853 -5.20 68.63 -10.19
CA GLU A 853 -6.40 69.35 -10.69
C GLU A 853 -7.54 69.66 -9.70
N VAL A 854 -8.17 68.69 -9.00
CA VAL A 854 -9.41 68.93 -8.22
C VAL A 854 -9.56 68.17 -6.87
N VAL A 855 -9.39 68.87 -5.73
CA VAL A 855 -9.60 68.36 -4.36
C VAL A 855 -11.03 68.66 -3.92
N VAL A 856 -11.76 67.63 -3.46
CA VAL A 856 -13.12 67.79 -2.90
C VAL A 856 -13.32 67.01 -1.60
N GLY A 857 -13.68 67.71 -0.53
CA GLY A 857 -14.19 67.09 0.71
C GLY A 857 -13.09 66.49 1.58
N VAL A 858 -12.12 67.31 1.99
CA VAL A 858 -11.03 66.89 2.89
C VAL A 858 -11.39 67.19 4.34
N SER A 859 -11.18 66.21 5.22
CA SER A 859 -11.31 66.36 6.67
C SER A 859 -10.07 65.85 7.37
N VAL A 860 -9.32 66.73 8.03
CA VAL A 860 -8.13 66.40 8.81
C VAL A 860 -8.40 66.72 10.27
N THR A 861 -8.18 65.75 11.15
CA THR A 861 -8.24 65.94 12.62
C THR A 861 -6.93 65.48 13.23
N VAL A 862 -6.17 66.38 13.82
CA VAL A 862 -4.95 66.08 14.57
C VAL A 862 -5.22 66.40 16.04
N VAL A 863 -5.07 65.42 16.93
CA VAL A 863 -5.17 65.59 18.38
C VAL A 863 -3.85 65.18 18.99
N VAL A 864 -3.18 66.11 19.70
CA VAL A 864 -1.93 65.81 20.37
C VAL A 864 -2.00 66.17 21.85
N GLU A 865 -1.70 65.21 22.71
CA GLU A 865 -1.54 65.38 24.15
C GLU A 865 -0.07 65.18 24.54
N GLY A 866 0.74 66.26 24.62
CA GLY A 866 2.16 66.15 25.00
C GLY A 866 3.08 67.24 24.44
N VAL A 867 4.30 66.90 24.01
CA VAL A 867 5.26 67.85 23.41
C VAL A 867 5.40 67.56 21.92
N VAL A 868 5.21 68.56 21.04
CA VAL A 868 5.46 68.41 19.59
C VAL A 868 6.36 69.53 19.07
N ASP A 869 7.38 69.24 18.27
CA ASP A 869 8.13 70.33 17.65
C ASP A 869 7.32 70.95 16.50
N ASN A 870 6.81 70.15 15.55
CA ASN A 870 6.05 70.67 14.41
C ASN A 870 4.78 69.88 14.09
N VAL A 871 3.68 70.60 13.81
CA VAL A 871 2.46 70.05 13.21
C VAL A 871 2.17 70.79 11.93
N GLU A 872 2.23 70.10 10.80
CA GLU A 872 2.02 70.64 9.45
C GLU A 872 0.84 69.94 8.77
N VAL A 873 -0.10 70.72 8.25
CA VAL A 873 -1.22 70.21 7.44
C VAL A 873 -1.29 71.00 6.14
N VAL A 874 -1.01 70.34 5.02
CA VAL A 874 -1.02 70.92 3.68
C VAL A 874 -2.16 70.33 2.87
N VAL A 875 -2.96 71.19 2.25
CA VAL A 875 -3.95 70.80 1.23
C VAL A 875 -3.72 71.66 0.00
N ASP A 876 -3.15 71.12 -1.07
CA ASP A 876 -2.79 71.86 -2.29
C ASP A 876 -3.53 71.30 -3.53
N SER A 877 -3.73 72.16 -4.53
CA SER A 877 -4.27 71.80 -5.84
C SER A 877 -3.90 72.85 -6.90
N THR A 878 -3.50 72.41 -8.11
CA THR A 878 -3.21 73.36 -9.20
C THR A 878 -4.46 73.98 -9.87
N LYS A 879 -5.68 73.60 -9.46
CA LYS A 879 -6.88 74.32 -9.91
C LYS A 879 -7.91 74.55 -8.81
N VAL A 880 -8.49 73.49 -8.24
CA VAL A 880 -9.74 73.61 -7.47
C VAL A 880 -9.66 72.88 -6.13
N VAL A 881 -9.94 73.60 -5.03
CA VAL A 881 -10.10 73.04 -3.68
C VAL A 881 -11.50 73.34 -3.15
N VAL A 882 -12.26 72.33 -2.75
CA VAL A 882 -13.64 72.48 -2.24
C VAL A 882 -13.87 71.69 -0.96
N GLY A 883 -14.34 72.35 0.10
CA GLY A 883 -14.85 71.68 1.30
C GLY A 883 -13.75 71.08 2.17
N VAL A 884 -12.79 71.89 2.60
CA VAL A 884 -11.68 71.48 3.48
C VAL A 884 -12.03 71.79 4.93
N SER A 885 -11.90 70.81 5.82
CA SER A 885 -12.04 70.98 7.26
C SER A 885 -10.82 70.46 7.99
N VAL A 886 -10.06 71.36 8.63
CA VAL A 886 -8.88 71.00 9.42
C VAL A 886 -9.17 71.33 10.88
N THR A 887 -8.99 70.35 11.77
CA THR A 887 -9.09 70.51 13.21
C THR A 887 -7.80 70.06 13.87
N VAL A 888 -7.08 70.98 14.50
CA VAL A 888 -5.87 70.68 15.28
C VAL A 888 -6.15 70.97 16.74
N VAL A 889 -6.08 69.97 17.61
CA VAL A 889 -6.25 70.09 19.05
C VAL A 889 -4.94 69.72 19.72
N VAL A 890 -4.37 70.66 20.45
CA VAL A 890 -3.08 70.49 21.14
C VAL A 890 -3.29 70.72 22.63
N GLU A 891 -3.11 69.68 23.44
CA GLU A 891 -3.10 69.74 24.90
C GLU A 891 -1.65 69.57 25.41
N GLY A 892 -0.82 70.62 25.30
CA GLY A 892 0.61 70.43 25.56
C GLY A 892 1.56 71.59 25.24
N VAL A 893 2.78 71.28 24.77
CA VAL A 893 3.77 72.26 24.27
C VAL A 893 4.00 71.99 22.79
N VAL A 894 3.78 72.97 21.91
CA VAL A 894 4.11 72.83 20.48
C VAL A 894 4.91 74.00 19.94
N ASP A 895 6.00 73.76 19.22
CA ASP A 895 6.81 74.87 18.70
C ASP A 895 6.12 75.53 17.48
N THR A 896 5.73 74.73 16.47
CA THR A 896 5.06 75.22 15.26
C THR A 896 3.79 74.43 14.92
N VAL A 897 2.72 75.16 14.59
CA VAL A 897 1.54 74.61 13.92
C VAL A 897 1.35 75.38 12.61
N GLU A 898 1.45 74.69 11.49
CA GLU A 898 1.28 75.24 10.14
C GLU A 898 0.10 74.54 9.44
N VAL A 899 -0.85 75.33 8.93
CA VAL A 899 -1.95 74.83 8.10
C VAL A 899 -1.97 75.62 6.81
N VAL A 900 -1.69 74.95 5.69
CA VAL A 900 -1.67 75.52 4.34
C VAL A 900 -2.81 74.94 3.53
N VAL A 901 -3.63 75.81 2.94
CA VAL A 901 -4.61 75.43 1.93
C VAL A 901 -4.37 76.29 0.68
N ASP A 902 -3.81 75.72 -0.38
CA ASP A 902 -3.53 76.42 -1.63
C ASP A 902 -4.38 75.86 -2.78
N GLY A 903 -4.80 76.74 -3.68
CA GLY A 903 -5.64 76.41 -4.82
C GLY A 903 -5.56 77.51 -5.87
N THR A 904 -4.91 77.22 -6.99
CA THR A 904 -4.50 78.29 -7.93
C THR A 904 -5.69 78.96 -8.61
N GLU A 905 -6.79 78.27 -8.91
CA GLU A 905 -7.98 78.89 -9.55
C GLU A 905 -9.16 79.13 -8.60
N VAL A 906 -9.52 78.16 -7.75
CA VAL A 906 -10.74 78.23 -6.93
C VAL A 906 -10.54 77.55 -5.58
N VAL A 907 -10.88 78.26 -4.49
CA VAL A 907 -10.91 77.71 -3.12
C VAL A 907 -12.28 78.02 -2.48
N VAL A 908 -13.04 76.99 -2.11
CA VAL A 908 -14.41 77.14 -1.59
C VAL A 908 -14.64 76.30 -0.34
N GLY A 909 -15.05 76.92 0.76
CA GLY A 909 -15.53 76.19 1.93
C GLY A 909 -14.40 75.61 2.79
N VAL A 910 -13.42 76.44 3.16
CA VAL A 910 -12.33 76.06 4.07
C VAL A 910 -12.71 76.41 5.51
N SER A 911 -12.63 75.45 6.42
CA SER A 911 -12.78 75.66 7.87
C SER A 911 -11.56 75.11 8.61
N VAL A 912 -10.78 75.97 9.25
CA VAL A 912 -9.62 75.60 10.07
C VAL A 912 -9.93 75.92 11.53
N THR A 913 -9.86 74.92 12.41
CA THR A 913 -10.02 75.08 13.85
C THR A 913 -8.75 74.63 14.56
N VAL A 914 -8.06 75.55 15.23
CA VAL A 914 -6.89 75.25 16.05
C VAL A 914 -7.23 75.54 17.51
N VAL A 915 -7.24 74.50 18.35
CA VAL A 915 -7.50 74.58 19.79
C VAL A 915 -6.22 74.26 20.52
N VAL A 916 -5.70 75.22 21.27
CA VAL A 916 -4.45 75.05 22.03
C VAL A 916 -4.76 75.20 23.51
N GLU A 917 -4.77 74.08 24.22
CA GLU A 917 -4.85 74.01 25.69
C GLU A 917 -3.44 73.88 26.30
N GLY A 918 -2.52 74.74 25.85
CA GLY A 918 -1.08 74.55 26.05
C GLY A 918 -0.21 75.79 25.81
N VAL A 919 1.10 75.59 25.58
CA VAL A 919 2.05 76.61 25.10
C VAL A 919 2.33 76.35 23.63
N VAL A 920 2.13 77.36 22.78
CA VAL A 920 2.53 77.29 21.37
C VAL A 920 3.43 78.46 21.00
N ASP A 921 4.54 78.22 20.31
CA ASP A 921 5.42 79.32 19.90
C ASP A 921 4.85 80.04 18.66
N THR A 922 4.44 79.26 17.66
CA THR A 922 3.99 79.77 16.36
C THR A 922 2.79 79.01 15.81
N VAL A 923 1.75 79.75 15.42
CA VAL A 923 0.61 79.23 14.63
C VAL A 923 0.52 80.01 13.33
N GLU A 924 0.70 79.33 12.21
CA GLU A 924 0.60 79.85 10.85
C GLU A 924 -0.57 79.18 10.14
N VAL A 925 -1.52 79.98 9.65
CA VAL A 925 -2.60 79.49 8.79
C VAL A 925 -2.57 80.30 7.51
N VAL A 926 -2.31 79.60 6.41
CA VAL A 926 -2.22 80.14 5.06
C VAL A 926 -3.38 79.59 4.24
N VAL A 927 -4.16 80.50 3.67
CA VAL A 927 -5.09 80.13 2.60
C VAL A 927 -4.74 81.01 1.40
N ASP A 928 -4.20 80.40 0.36
CA ASP A 928 -3.74 81.08 -0.86
C ASP A 928 -4.60 80.66 -2.06
N SER A 929 -4.78 81.59 -2.99
CA SER A 929 -5.44 81.36 -4.26
C SER A 929 -5.13 82.50 -5.22
N THR A 930 -4.80 82.16 -6.47
CA THR A 930 -4.65 83.19 -7.52
C THR A 930 -5.98 83.56 -8.19
N GLY A 931 -7.09 82.94 -7.76
CA GLY A 931 -8.41 83.07 -8.37
C GLY A 931 -9.54 83.44 -7.38
N VAL A 932 -10.54 82.57 -7.20
CA VAL A 932 -11.77 82.89 -6.45
C VAL A 932 -11.81 82.18 -5.11
N VAL A 933 -11.90 82.97 -4.03
CA VAL A 933 -12.14 82.50 -2.66
C VAL A 933 -13.57 82.89 -2.22
N ASP A 934 -14.44 81.93 -1.90
CA ASP A 934 -15.85 82.19 -1.57
C ASP A 934 -16.14 82.17 -0.05
N THR A 935 -15.54 81.24 0.71
CA THR A 935 -15.71 81.15 2.18
C THR A 935 -14.51 80.49 2.90
N VAL A 936 -13.92 81.21 3.85
CA VAL A 936 -12.85 80.74 4.76
C VAL A 936 -13.25 81.08 6.20
N GLU A 937 -13.29 80.08 7.08
CA GLU A 937 -13.52 80.21 8.52
C GLU A 937 -12.28 79.71 9.28
N VAL A 938 -11.64 80.59 10.04
CA VAL A 938 -10.50 80.22 10.90
C VAL A 938 -10.83 80.54 12.34
N VAL A 939 -10.80 79.51 13.19
CA VAL A 939 -11.07 79.61 14.62
C VAL A 939 -9.82 79.18 15.38
N VAL A 940 -9.15 80.12 16.02
CA VAL A 940 -8.02 79.85 16.91
C VAL A 940 -8.44 80.15 18.34
N VAL A 941 -8.38 79.14 19.22
CA VAL A 941 -8.71 79.26 20.65
C VAL A 941 -7.43 79.05 21.45
N GLU A 942 -6.87 80.15 21.96
CA GLU A 942 -5.53 80.19 22.58
C GLU A 942 -5.53 80.77 24.00
N GLN A 943 -4.51 80.38 24.80
CA GLN A 943 -4.18 81.06 26.05
C GLN A 943 -2.93 81.97 25.99
N MET A 944 -1.87 81.71 25.21
CA MET A 944 -0.70 82.60 25.00
C MET A 944 0.21 82.18 23.81
N SER A 945 0.27 82.97 22.71
CA SER A 945 1.12 82.66 21.52
C SER A 945 1.12 83.80 20.46
N LEU A 946 1.98 83.68 19.42
CA LEU A 946 2.16 84.62 18.30
C LEU A 946 1.41 84.10 17.05
N LEU A 947 0.15 84.53 16.87
CA LEU A 947 -0.65 84.15 15.70
C LEU A 947 -0.23 84.92 14.43
N ARG A 948 0.08 84.20 13.35
CA ARG A 948 0.33 84.76 12.02
C ARG A 948 -0.69 84.21 11.01
N PHE A 949 -1.62 85.07 10.62
CA PHE A 949 -2.64 84.74 9.61
C PHE A 949 -2.31 85.44 8.29
N LEU A 950 -2.18 84.68 7.20
CA LEU A 950 -1.92 85.19 5.86
C LEU A 950 -2.99 84.68 4.90
N LEU A 951 -3.84 85.61 4.46
CA LEU A 951 -4.78 85.38 3.37
C LEU A 951 -4.26 86.14 2.15
N GLN A 952 -3.81 85.41 1.13
CA GLN A 952 -3.39 85.98 -0.15
C GLN A 952 -4.46 85.67 -1.21
N SER A 953 -4.81 86.69 -1.99
CA SER A 953 -5.91 86.67 -2.97
C SER A 953 -5.57 87.50 -4.20
#